data_AF-A0A7M7TGE8-F1
#
_entry.id   AF-A0A7M7TGE8-F1
#
_cell.length_a   1.000
_cell.length_b   1.000
_cell.length_c   1.000
_cell.angle_alpha   90.00
_cell.angle_beta   90.00
_cell.angle_gamma   90.00
#
_symmetry.space_group_name_H-M   'P 1'
#
loop_
_entity.id
_entity.type
_entity.pdbx_description
1 polymer ?
#
loop_
_entity_poly.entity_id
_entity_poly.type
_entity_poly.pdbx_seq_one_letter_code
_entity_poly.pdbx_strand_id
1 'polypeptide(L)'
;MLPLILLAICLISTGQAYDYNDVIKKSILFFEAERSGDLPNDNRIDYRGDSAMGDKGFNNEDLTGGWYDAGDHVKFGLPMASSATLLAWGIIEFGGAYSAAGQYNNALDEIRWATDYFLKCHVSPNQLYVQVGDGNADHAYWGRPEDMTMSRPALRVTKTNPGSDVAGETAAALAAASIVFKNSDRSYSNELLDHAKTLFDFADQNRGKYTDSLSGPGSFYRSSGYNDELAWAAIWLYRATGTQSYLTKAKSLYSSGTPWALSWDDKNAGVQMLMYQLTGSNDYKNAVIGFLDSWQPGRMTYTPKGLAWRSEWGPLRYAANTAFIAAIACRDNINGNKYCSFVEQQIHYMLGSTGRSFVVGFGNNPPQRPHHRSSSCPDQPQSCSWNEYNSASANPQTLQGALVGGPDQYDNYNDKRDDYISNEVACDYNAGFQSAVAGLKQLVMDGSKEIVNPSAMLPLILLTICLISTGQAYDYCDVLHKSILFFEAERSGELPNDNNIDYRGDSAMGDKGNNNEDLTGGWYDAGDHVKFGLPMAASTTLLAWGIIEFEGVYNACGEYNHALDQIRWATDYFIKCHVSNNELYIQVGDGHVDHAYWGRPEEMTMDRPALKVTASLPGSDVVGETAAALAAASIVFKDNDSSYSNELLDHAKTLFDFADQYRGKYTDSLSEPGSFYRSYGYNDELAWAAAWLYKATGTQSYLTKATSFYSSGTPWALSWDDKNAGVQMLMYQLTGSNDYKNAVIGFLDSWQPGSITYTPNGLAWRSEWGPLRYSANTAFIAAMACRDNINGNKYCSFVEQQIHYMLGSTGRSFVVGFGNNPPQRPHHRSSSCPDQPQSCSWNEYNSASANPQTLYGALVGGPDEYDNYNDDRGDYISNEVACDYNAGFQSAVAGIKQLVTDGKI
;
A
#
# COMPACT_ATOMS: atom_id res chain seq x y z
N MET A 1 -27.49 -36.14 -22.22
CA MET A 1 -27.12 -35.03 -23.14
C MET A 1 -27.21 -33.66 -22.45
N LEU A 2 -26.91 -33.58 -21.14
CA LEU A 2 -26.85 -32.35 -20.35
C LEU A 2 -25.50 -32.07 -19.63
N PRO A 3 -24.45 -32.92 -19.67
CA PRO A 3 -23.19 -32.60 -19.00
C PRO A 3 -22.11 -31.96 -19.91
N LEU A 4 -22.44 -31.57 -21.15
CA LEU A 4 -21.48 -30.94 -22.08
C LEU A 4 -21.62 -29.40 -22.20
N ILE A 5 -22.61 -28.79 -21.56
CA ILE A 5 -22.88 -27.34 -21.67
C ILE A 5 -22.41 -26.55 -20.43
N LEU A 6 -22.05 -27.22 -19.33
CA LEU A 6 -21.53 -26.59 -18.10
C LEU A 6 -19.99 -26.51 -18.04
N LEU A 7 -19.29 -26.92 -19.10
CA LEU A 7 -17.83 -26.89 -19.18
C LEU A 7 -17.25 -25.55 -19.68
N ALA A 8 -18.07 -24.50 -19.80
CA ALA A 8 -17.70 -23.27 -20.52
C ALA A 8 -17.59 -21.98 -19.67
N ILE A 9 -17.87 -21.99 -18.36
CA ILE A 9 -17.88 -20.72 -17.58
C ILE A 9 -17.35 -20.95 -16.16
N CYS A 10 -16.03 -20.98 -16.00
CA CYS A 10 -15.33 -20.67 -14.74
C CYS A 10 -13.83 -20.51 -15.02
N LEU A 11 -13.43 -19.29 -15.36
CA LEU A 11 -12.05 -18.82 -15.46
C LEU A 11 -11.94 -17.57 -14.54
N ILE A 12 -10.87 -17.52 -13.71
CA ILE A 12 -10.26 -16.34 -13.00
C ILE A 12 -10.95 -15.98 -11.64
N SER A 13 -10.29 -15.72 -10.49
CA SER A 13 -9.10 -14.88 -10.20
C SER A 13 -8.21 -15.34 -9.01
N THR A 14 -6.91 -15.49 -9.23
CA THR A 14 -5.84 -15.45 -8.21
C THR A 14 -5.41 -13.99 -7.94
N GLY A 15 -4.68 -13.70 -6.84
CA GLY A 15 -4.02 -12.39 -6.63
C GLY A 15 -3.33 -11.95 -7.93
N GLN A 16 -3.57 -10.70 -8.36
CA GLN A 16 -3.29 -10.32 -9.74
C GLN A 16 -1.78 -10.16 -9.96
N ALA A 17 -1.10 -11.26 -10.24
CA ALA A 17 0.18 -11.23 -10.91
C ALA A 17 -0.05 -10.57 -12.29
N TYR A 18 0.41 -9.34 -12.45
CA TYR A 18 0.33 -8.66 -13.73
C TYR A 18 1.32 -9.27 -14.71
N ASP A 19 0.87 -9.62 -15.91
CA ASP A 19 1.77 -10.05 -16.97
C ASP A 19 2.49 -8.82 -17.55
N TYR A 20 3.64 -8.47 -16.98
CA TYR A 20 4.45 -7.37 -17.47
C TYR A 20 4.91 -7.56 -18.93
N ASN A 21 4.96 -8.80 -19.44
CA ASN A 21 5.26 -9.01 -20.87
C ASN A 21 4.13 -8.48 -21.74
N ASP A 22 2.88 -8.74 -21.35
CA ASP A 22 1.70 -8.26 -22.04
C ASP A 22 1.58 -6.73 -21.92
N VAL A 23 1.87 -6.16 -20.74
CA VAL A 23 1.90 -4.68 -20.57
C VAL A 23 2.94 -4.03 -21.49
N ILE A 24 4.17 -4.56 -21.53
CA ILE A 24 5.23 -4.04 -22.43
C ILE A 24 4.78 -4.15 -23.89
N LYS A 25 4.25 -5.30 -24.29
CA LYS A 25 3.74 -5.51 -25.65
C LYS A 25 2.64 -4.50 -25.99
N LYS A 26 1.65 -4.33 -25.11
CA LYS A 26 0.53 -3.41 -25.33
C LYS A 26 1.00 -1.97 -25.38
N SER A 27 1.91 -1.54 -24.51
CA SER A 27 2.45 -0.18 -24.58
C SER A 27 3.18 0.08 -25.90
N ILE A 28 3.87 -0.92 -26.48
CA ILE A 28 4.44 -0.80 -27.83
C ILE A 28 3.34 -0.70 -28.90
N LEU A 29 2.26 -1.49 -28.77
CA LEU A 29 1.10 -1.38 -29.67
C LEU A 29 0.43 0.00 -29.60
N PHE A 30 0.48 0.69 -28.46
CA PHE A 30 0.04 2.07 -28.35
C PHE A 30 0.90 2.97 -29.25
N PHE A 31 2.23 2.90 -29.17
CA PHE A 31 3.10 3.69 -30.07
C PHE A 31 2.89 3.33 -31.55
N GLU A 32 2.64 2.06 -31.88
CA GLU A 32 2.24 1.66 -33.24
C GLU A 32 0.92 2.33 -33.67
N ALA A 33 -0.04 2.44 -32.75
CA ALA A 33 -1.31 3.11 -33.00
C ALA A 33 -1.18 4.63 -33.12
N GLU A 34 -0.04 5.21 -32.74
CA GLU A 34 0.30 6.62 -32.93
C GLU A 34 1.14 6.88 -34.19
N ARG A 35 1.61 5.85 -34.92
CA ARG A 35 2.44 6.04 -36.12
C ARG A 35 1.74 6.88 -37.19
N SER A 36 2.38 7.94 -37.69
CA SER A 36 1.97 8.72 -38.86
C SER A 36 2.80 8.31 -40.07
N GLY A 37 2.28 8.50 -41.29
CA GLY A 37 3.02 8.24 -42.53
C GLY A 37 2.65 6.91 -43.19
N ASP A 38 3.60 6.37 -43.95
CA ASP A 38 3.50 5.09 -44.67
C ASP A 38 3.69 3.92 -43.70
N LEU A 39 2.62 3.21 -43.36
CA LEU A 39 2.67 2.13 -42.38
C LEU A 39 3.30 0.88 -43.00
N PRO A 40 4.09 0.10 -42.24
CA PRO A 40 4.77 -1.06 -42.80
C PRO A 40 3.76 -2.18 -43.12
N ASN A 41 4.10 -3.05 -44.08
CA ASN A 41 3.23 -4.16 -44.50
C ASN A 41 2.87 -5.15 -43.37
N ASP A 42 3.67 -5.20 -42.31
CA ASP A 42 3.47 -6.00 -41.11
C ASP A 42 2.90 -5.18 -39.93
N ASN A 43 2.29 -4.02 -40.19
CA ASN A 43 1.56 -3.22 -39.22
C ASN A 43 0.57 -4.09 -38.42
N ARG A 44 0.64 -3.99 -37.09
CA ARG A 44 -0.15 -4.82 -36.16
C ARG A 44 -1.45 -4.12 -35.72
N ILE A 45 -1.64 -2.86 -36.09
CA ILE A 45 -2.83 -2.06 -35.77
C ILE A 45 -3.72 -1.99 -37.01
N ASP A 46 -4.61 -2.97 -37.14
CA ASP A 46 -5.43 -3.21 -38.34
C ASP A 46 -6.38 -2.06 -38.73
N TYR A 47 -6.81 -1.26 -37.78
CA TYR A 47 -7.67 -0.09 -38.02
C TYR A 47 -6.91 1.18 -38.42
N ARG A 48 -5.57 1.17 -38.40
CA ARG A 48 -4.73 2.28 -38.84
C ARG A 48 -4.28 2.06 -40.29
N GLY A 49 -4.37 3.11 -41.11
CA GLY A 49 -3.84 3.13 -42.47
C GLY A 49 -2.81 4.24 -42.69
N ASP A 50 -2.25 4.28 -43.90
CA ASP A 50 -1.29 5.31 -44.31
C ASP A 50 -1.94 6.70 -44.22
N SER A 51 -1.28 7.61 -43.52
CA SER A 51 -1.85 8.91 -43.22
C SER A 51 -0.83 10.04 -43.28
N ALA A 52 -1.32 11.26 -43.49
CA ALA A 52 -0.48 12.46 -43.57
C ALA A 52 0.68 12.34 -44.60
N MET A 53 0.44 11.62 -45.70
CA MET A 53 1.42 11.38 -46.78
C MET A 53 1.86 12.65 -47.55
N GLY A 54 1.21 13.78 -47.25
CA GLY A 54 1.57 15.10 -47.79
C GLY A 54 2.42 15.96 -46.85
N ASP A 55 2.76 15.47 -45.65
CA ASP A 55 3.57 16.20 -44.67
C ASP A 55 4.93 16.56 -45.27
N LYS A 56 5.21 17.86 -45.36
CA LYS A 56 6.42 18.36 -46.02
C LYS A 56 6.90 19.70 -45.48
N GLY A 57 8.20 19.94 -45.64
CA GLY A 57 8.85 21.19 -45.27
C GLY A 57 8.63 22.33 -46.28
N PHE A 58 9.18 23.50 -45.96
CA PHE A 58 9.09 24.72 -46.79
C PHE A 58 9.69 24.55 -48.20
N ASN A 59 10.65 23.64 -48.38
CA ASN A 59 11.30 23.36 -49.66
C ASN A 59 10.90 21.99 -50.23
N ASN A 60 9.74 21.46 -49.82
CA ASN A 60 9.27 20.09 -50.12
C ASN A 60 10.19 18.99 -49.57
N GLU A 61 10.89 19.24 -48.47
CA GLU A 61 11.55 18.18 -47.71
C GLU A 61 10.48 17.18 -47.22
N ASP A 62 10.73 15.88 -47.35
CA ASP A 62 9.82 14.85 -46.85
C ASP A 62 9.78 14.90 -45.33
N LEU A 63 8.60 15.12 -44.75
CA LEU A 63 8.36 15.08 -43.31
C LEU A 63 7.34 14.01 -42.94
N THR A 64 7.09 13.01 -43.79
CA THR A 64 6.25 11.83 -43.43
C THR A 64 6.94 10.95 -42.39
N GLY A 65 6.16 10.21 -41.60
CA GLY A 65 6.67 9.40 -40.48
C GLY A 65 6.42 10.05 -39.11
N GLY A 66 7.03 9.49 -38.06
CA GLY A 66 6.92 9.96 -36.68
C GLY A 66 5.62 9.53 -36.03
N TRP A 67 5.39 9.96 -34.79
CA TRP A 67 4.14 9.70 -34.06
C TRP A 67 3.22 10.92 -34.09
N TYR A 68 1.92 10.68 -34.10
CA TYR A 68 0.98 11.63 -33.54
C TYR A 68 1.21 11.73 -32.03
N ASP A 69 0.89 12.89 -31.47
CA ASP A 69 1.28 13.23 -30.10
C ASP A 69 0.36 12.58 -29.06
N ALA A 70 -0.94 12.71 -29.27
CA ALA A 70 -1.95 12.32 -28.30
C ALA A 70 -3.21 11.78 -29.00
N GLY A 71 -4.39 12.20 -28.54
CA GLY A 71 -5.64 11.92 -29.25
C GLY A 71 -5.79 12.62 -30.61
N ASP A 72 -4.84 13.47 -30.98
CA ASP A 72 -4.83 14.33 -32.17
C ASP A 72 -3.97 13.77 -33.32
N HIS A 73 -3.77 14.55 -34.37
CA HIS A 73 -2.86 14.17 -35.46
C HIS A 73 -1.74 15.20 -35.66
N VAL A 74 -1.45 15.99 -34.65
CA VAL A 74 -0.31 16.91 -34.68
C VAL A 74 0.94 16.13 -34.32
N LYS A 75 2.05 16.46 -34.99
CA LYS A 75 3.37 15.92 -34.66
C LYS A 75 4.14 16.94 -33.85
N PHE A 76 3.94 16.98 -32.53
CA PHE A 76 4.67 17.88 -31.63
C PHE A 76 6.07 17.34 -31.33
N GLY A 77 7.11 18.09 -31.72
CA GLY A 77 8.49 17.59 -31.69
C GLY A 77 9.08 17.42 -30.29
N LEU A 78 8.78 18.34 -29.36
CA LEU A 78 9.33 18.29 -28.00
C LEU A 78 8.85 17.05 -27.20
N PRO A 79 7.54 16.79 -27.03
CA PRO A 79 7.07 15.59 -26.34
C PRO A 79 7.44 14.29 -27.08
N MET A 80 7.45 14.28 -28.42
CA MET A 80 7.89 13.12 -29.20
C MET A 80 9.37 12.79 -28.95
N ALA A 81 10.24 13.81 -28.98
CA ALA A 81 11.66 13.64 -28.69
C ALA A 81 11.89 13.15 -27.26
N SER A 82 11.18 13.73 -26.27
CA SER A 82 11.28 13.29 -24.88
C SER A 82 10.85 11.83 -24.71
N SER A 83 9.75 11.45 -25.36
CA SER A 83 9.24 10.07 -25.35
C SER A 83 10.27 9.10 -25.93
N ALA A 84 10.84 9.43 -27.08
CA ALA A 84 11.89 8.63 -27.72
C ALA A 84 13.13 8.49 -26.83
N THR A 85 13.56 9.56 -26.14
CA THR A 85 14.70 9.50 -25.20
C THR A 85 14.41 8.58 -24.03
N LEU A 86 13.24 8.67 -23.39
CA LEU A 86 12.89 7.83 -22.24
C LEU A 86 12.73 6.36 -22.61
N LEU A 87 12.16 6.06 -23.78
CA LEU A 87 12.06 4.70 -24.30
C LEU A 87 13.45 4.12 -24.61
N ALA A 88 14.31 4.89 -25.30
CA ALA A 88 15.68 4.48 -25.58
C ALA A 88 16.46 4.25 -24.28
N TRP A 89 16.27 5.11 -23.28
CA TRP A 89 16.87 4.93 -21.96
C TRP A 89 16.40 3.66 -21.29
N GLY A 90 15.09 3.38 -21.29
CA GLY A 90 14.53 2.13 -20.76
C GLY A 90 15.12 0.89 -21.44
N ILE A 91 15.33 0.91 -22.76
CA ILE A 91 15.97 -0.20 -23.49
C ILE A 91 17.44 -0.35 -23.09
N ILE A 92 18.16 0.75 -22.87
CA ILE A 92 19.56 0.73 -22.42
C ILE A 92 19.68 0.16 -21.00
N GLU A 93 18.80 0.55 -20.09
CA GLU A 93 18.85 0.11 -18.69
C GLU A 93 18.27 -1.30 -18.49
N PHE A 94 17.23 -1.65 -19.25
CA PHE A 94 16.35 -2.81 -18.98
C PHE A 94 16.10 -3.66 -20.25
N GLY A 95 17.05 -3.70 -21.19
CA GLY A 95 16.93 -4.47 -22.44
C GLY A 95 16.67 -5.97 -22.24
N GLY A 96 17.07 -6.52 -21.09
CA GLY A 96 16.75 -7.90 -20.68
C GLY A 96 15.25 -8.12 -20.53
N ALA A 97 14.53 -7.20 -19.91
CA ALA A 97 13.07 -7.26 -19.75
C ALA A 97 12.33 -7.26 -21.10
N TYR A 98 12.73 -6.40 -22.04
CA TYR A 98 12.16 -6.38 -23.39
C TYR A 98 12.45 -7.67 -24.17
N SER A 99 13.65 -8.23 -24.00
CA SER A 99 14.03 -9.52 -24.60
C SER A 99 13.18 -10.67 -24.03
N ALA A 100 13.03 -10.71 -22.70
CA ALA A 100 12.20 -11.70 -22.02
C ALA A 100 10.71 -11.58 -22.36
N ALA A 101 10.22 -10.39 -22.69
CA ALA A 101 8.86 -10.18 -23.19
C ALA A 101 8.68 -10.56 -24.67
N GLY A 102 9.76 -10.92 -25.37
CA GLY A 102 9.74 -11.13 -26.82
C GLY A 102 9.43 -9.85 -27.62
N GLN A 103 9.65 -8.68 -27.02
CA GLN A 103 9.31 -7.38 -27.59
C GLN A 103 10.53 -6.53 -27.96
N TYR A 104 11.75 -7.01 -27.75
CA TYR A 104 12.97 -6.24 -28.00
C TYR A 104 13.03 -5.65 -29.41
N ASN A 105 12.77 -6.45 -30.45
CA ASN A 105 12.80 -5.95 -31.83
C ASN A 105 11.69 -4.94 -32.13
N ASN A 106 10.48 -5.12 -31.57
CA ASN A 106 9.40 -4.15 -31.76
C ASN A 106 9.71 -2.84 -31.03
N ALA A 107 10.36 -2.91 -29.86
CA ALA A 107 10.84 -1.72 -29.16
C ALA A 107 11.94 -0.99 -29.96
N LEU A 108 12.85 -1.74 -30.60
CA LEU A 108 13.83 -1.14 -31.53
C LEU A 108 13.15 -0.49 -32.74
N ASP A 109 12.13 -1.14 -33.31
CA ASP A 109 11.38 -0.61 -34.44
C ASP A 109 10.68 0.71 -34.07
N GLU A 110 10.09 0.79 -32.88
CA GLU A 110 9.50 2.04 -32.39
C GLU A 110 10.53 3.17 -32.19
N ILE A 111 11.69 2.88 -31.62
CA ILE A 111 12.76 3.90 -31.52
C ILE A 111 13.15 4.37 -32.92
N ARG A 112 13.33 3.43 -33.87
CA ARG A 112 13.67 3.75 -35.26
C ARG A 112 12.60 4.61 -35.91
N TRP A 113 11.31 4.34 -35.66
CA TRP A 113 10.20 5.10 -36.22
C TRP A 113 10.28 6.60 -35.88
N ALA A 114 10.53 6.90 -34.59
CA ALA A 114 10.72 8.27 -34.14
C ALA A 114 12.02 8.88 -34.68
N THR A 115 13.13 8.15 -34.64
CA THR A 115 14.41 8.70 -35.06
C THR A 115 14.54 8.90 -36.56
N ASP A 116 13.94 8.06 -37.40
CA ASP A 116 13.86 8.28 -38.85
C ASP A 116 13.14 9.58 -39.16
N TYR A 117 12.07 9.88 -38.43
CA TYR A 117 11.38 11.17 -38.55
C TYR A 117 12.26 12.34 -38.10
N PHE A 118 13.01 12.22 -37.00
CA PHE A 118 13.95 13.26 -36.57
C PHE A 118 15.07 13.51 -37.59
N LEU A 119 15.58 12.45 -38.24
CA LEU A 119 16.58 12.58 -39.31
C LEU A 119 16.01 13.36 -40.50
N LYS A 120 14.77 13.07 -40.92
CA LYS A 120 14.04 13.84 -41.94
C LYS A 120 13.85 15.30 -41.52
N CYS A 121 13.54 15.55 -40.24
CA CYS A 121 13.34 16.90 -39.72
C CYS A 121 14.62 17.74 -39.61
N HIS A 122 15.78 17.11 -39.40
CA HIS A 122 17.07 17.78 -39.34
C HIS A 122 17.68 17.97 -40.74
N VAL A 123 17.08 18.89 -41.51
CA VAL A 123 17.38 19.09 -42.93
C VAL A 123 18.71 19.82 -43.20
N SER A 124 19.27 20.50 -42.20
CA SER A 124 20.59 21.14 -42.28
C SER A 124 21.14 21.39 -40.88
N PRO A 125 22.45 21.65 -40.71
CA PRO A 125 23.08 21.77 -39.40
C PRO A 125 22.49 22.82 -38.44
N ASN A 126 21.64 23.73 -38.90
CA ASN A 126 21.03 24.77 -38.06
C ASN A 126 19.53 24.95 -38.38
N GLN A 127 18.87 23.89 -38.84
CA GLN A 127 17.43 23.88 -39.07
C GLN A 127 16.83 22.54 -38.66
N LEU A 128 15.81 22.59 -37.83
CA LEU A 128 15.07 21.43 -37.36
C LEU A 128 13.58 21.73 -37.48
N TYR A 129 12.83 20.88 -38.18
CA TYR A 129 11.37 20.90 -38.11
C TYR A 129 10.90 20.31 -36.77
N VAL A 130 10.00 21.03 -36.10
CA VAL A 130 9.61 20.76 -34.71
C VAL A 130 8.10 20.59 -34.54
N GLN A 131 7.34 20.86 -35.61
CA GLN A 131 5.90 20.61 -35.63
C GLN A 131 5.43 20.38 -37.06
N VAL A 132 4.52 19.44 -37.25
CA VAL A 132 3.72 19.33 -38.49
C VAL A 132 2.25 19.22 -38.12
N GLY A 133 1.42 20.06 -38.74
CA GLY A 133 0.03 20.29 -38.35
C GLY A 133 -0.12 21.59 -37.55
N ASP A 134 -1.19 22.34 -37.83
CA ASP A 134 -1.62 23.46 -36.99
C ASP A 134 -2.57 22.93 -35.92
N GLY A 135 -2.25 23.14 -34.64
CA GLY A 135 -3.02 22.54 -33.55
C GLY A 135 -4.50 22.94 -33.56
N ASN A 136 -4.84 24.17 -33.90
CA ASN A 136 -6.26 24.58 -33.93
C ASN A 136 -7.00 23.95 -35.12
N ALA A 137 -6.39 23.92 -36.30
CA ALA A 137 -7.00 23.31 -37.49
C ALA A 137 -7.13 21.79 -37.34
N ASP A 138 -6.14 21.13 -36.75
CA ASP A 138 -6.16 19.71 -36.43
C ASP A 138 -7.23 19.41 -35.37
N HIS A 139 -7.28 20.21 -34.30
CA HIS A 139 -8.22 19.99 -33.20
C HIS A 139 -9.67 20.30 -33.56
N ALA A 140 -9.91 21.14 -34.57
CA ALA A 140 -11.24 21.37 -35.15
C ALA A 140 -11.77 20.16 -35.96
N TYR A 141 -10.92 19.17 -36.22
CA TYR A 141 -11.26 17.92 -36.88
C TYR A 141 -11.36 16.77 -35.87
N TRP A 142 -12.36 15.92 -36.07
CA TRP A 142 -12.48 14.63 -35.39
C TRP A 142 -12.81 13.56 -36.43
N GLY A 143 -11.90 12.61 -36.62
CA GLY A 143 -12.03 11.57 -37.64
C GLY A 143 -10.75 10.75 -37.75
N ARG A 144 -10.66 9.88 -38.75
CA ARG A 144 -9.44 9.09 -38.99
C ARG A 144 -8.30 9.97 -39.55
N PRO A 145 -7.02 9.64 -39.31
CA PRO A 145 -5.92 10.43 -39.86
C PRO A 145 -5.80 10.30 -41.38
N GLU A 146 -6.24 9.19 -41.98
CA GLU A 146 -6.22 8.99 -43.43
C GLU A 146 -7.21 9.92 -44.17
N ASP A 147 -8.26 10.35 -43.47
CA ASP A 147 -9.36 11.17 -44.01
C ASP A 147 -9.09 12.69 -43.85
N MET A 148 -7.91 13.09 -43.34
CA MET A 148 -7.55 14.50 -43.15
C MET A 148 -7.44 15.24 -44.49
N THR A 149 -8.16 16.36 -44.61
CA THR A 149 -8.11 17.24 -45.81
C THR A 149 -7.62 18.66 -45.52
N MET A 150 -7.44 19.02 -44.25
CA MET A 150 -6.96 20.35 -43.87
C MET A 150 -5.47 20.53 -44.22
N SER A 151 -5.03 21.78 -44.33
CA SER A 151 -3.61 22.09 -44.48
C SER A 151 -2.85 21.68 -43.21
N ARG A 152 -1.71 21.00 -43.38
CA ARG A 152 -0.82 20.57 -42.29
C ARG A 152 0.53 21.29 -42.39
N PRO A 153 0.63 22.55 -41.94
CA PRO A 153 1.86 23.33 -42.06
C PRO A 153 2.98 22.75 -41.19
N ALA A 154 4.22 22.91 -41.64
CA ALA A 154 5.41 22.55 -40.87
C ALA A 154 6.04 23.80 -40.22
N LEU A 155 6.43 23.70 -38.95
CA LEU A 155 7.18 24.72 -38.22
C LEU A 155 8.61 24.25 -38.00
N ARG A 156 9.57 25.18 -38.09
CA ARG A 156 10.99 24.88 -37.87
C ARG A 156 11.68 25.93 -37.03
N VAL A 157 12.61 25.48 -36.21
CA VAL A 157 13.58 26.34 -35.52
C VAL A 157 14.80 26.56 -36.42
N THR A 158 15.41 27.73 -36.32
CA THR A 158 16.58 28.15 -37.08
C THR A 158 17.51 28.98 -36.21
N LYS A 159 18.64 29.47 -36.73
CA LYS A 159 19.50 30.41 -35.99
C LYS A 159 18.78 31.68 -35.54
N THR A 160 17.82 32.18 -36.32
CA THR A 160 17.08 33.42 -36.02
C THR A 160 15.84 33.17 -35.19
N ASN A 161 15.32 31.93 -35.21
CA ASN A 161 14.18 31.46 -34.43
C ASN A 161 14.64 30.24 -33.61
N PRO A 162 15.44 30.44 -32.54
CA PRO A 162 16.08 29.35 -31.82
C PRO A 162 15.10 28.46 -31.05
N GLY A 163 15.51 27.24 -30.72
CA GLY A 163 14.75 26.30 -29.89
C GLY A 163 15.67 25.27 -29.26
N SER A 164 16.41 25.69 -28.24
CA SER A 164 17.41 24.87 -27.54
C SER A 164 16.80 23.71 -26.78
N ASP A 165 15.58 23.89 -26.28
CA ASP A 165 14.76 22.86 -25.65
C ASP A 165 14.50 21.71 -26.64
N VAL A 166 13.74 21.96 -27.69
CA VAL A 166 13.35 20.92 -28.66
C VAL A 166 14.53 20.36 -29.45
N ALA A 167 15.50 21.20 -29.83
CA ALA A 167 16.70 20.73 -30.51
C ALA A 167 17.62 19.94 -29.57
N GLY A 168 17.70 20.34 -28.29
CA GLY A 168 18.43 19.63 -27.25
C GLY A 168 17.80 18.27 -26.95
N GLU A 169 16.48 18.20 -26.74
CA GLU A 169 15.79 16.93 -26.52
C GLU A 169 15.90 16.00 -27.73
N THR A 170 15.80 16.53 -28.95
CA THR A 170 16.01 15.73 -30.18
C THR A 170 17.44 15.20 -30.25
N ALA A 171 18.44 16.01 -29.88
CA ALA A 171 19.82 15.54 -29.77
C ALA A 171 20.01 14.46 -28.70
N ALA A 172 19.33 14.58 -27.56
CA ALA A 172 19.32 13.56 -26.51
C ALA A 172 18.72 12.24 -27.01
N ALA A 173 17.57 12.29 -27.69
CA ALA A 173 16.89 11.13 -28.27
C ALA A 173 17.80 10.39 -29.27
N LEU A 174 18.41 11.13 -30.20
CA LEU A 174 19.32 10.57 -31.20
C LEU A 174 20.61 10.01 -30.56
N ALA A 175 21.15 10.67 -29.53
CA ALA A 175 22.31 10.18 -28.79
C ALA A 175 21.99 8.89 -28.03
N ALA A 176 20.85 8.82 -27.34
CA ALA A 176 20.40 7.60 -26.66
C ALA A 176 20.13 6.46 -27.65
N ALA A 177 19.42 6.74 -28.75
CA ALA A 177 19.16 5.76 -29.80
C ALA A 177 20.46 5.26 -30.47
N SER A 178 21.48 6.11 -30.63
CA SER A 178 22.78 5.68 -31.16
C SER A 178 23.42 4.58 -30.29
N ILE A 179 23.21 4.62 -28.97
CA ILE A 179 23.67 3.59 -28.03
C ILE A 179 22.86 2.30 -28.24
N VAL A 180 21.53 2.42 -28.36
CA VAL A 180 20.61 1.29 -28.61
C VAL A 180 21.01 0.52 -29.86
N PHE A 181 21.27 1.21 -30.98
CA PHE A 181 21.61 0.58 -32.27
C PHE A 181 23.10 0.25 -32.46
N LYS A 182 23.96 0.59 -31.50
CA LYS A 182 25.43 0.46 -31.64
C LYS A 182 25.91 -0.91 -32.11
N ASN A 183 25.21 -1.97 -31.68
CA ASN A 183 25.56 -3.36 -31.97
C ASN A 183 24.70 -3.99 -33.07
N SER A 184 23.43 -3.59 -33.23
CA SER A 184 22.49 -4.17 -34.20
C SER A 184 22.57 -3.49 -35.57
N ASP A 185 22.84 -2.19 -35.62
CA ASP A 185 22.97 -1.41 -36.85
C ASP A 185 23.96 -0.25 -36.64
N ARG A 186 25.25 -0.54 -36.85
CA ARG A 186 26.33 0.42 -36.62
C ARG A 186 26.28 1.60 -37.58
N SER A 187 25.80 1.42 -38.81
CA SER A 187 25.72 2.50 -39.79
C SER A 187 24.70 3.53 -39.32
N TYR A 188 23.51 3.06 -38.97
CA TYR A 188 22.45 3.90 -38.44
C TYR A 188 22.84 4.55 -37.11
N SER A 189 23.45 3.79 -36.19
CA SER A 189 24.00 4.32 -34.93
C SER A 189 24.94 5.52 -35.16
N ASN A 190 25.84 5.45 -36.14
CA ASN A 190 26.75 6.55 -36.46
C ASN A 190 26.02 7.77 -37.04
N GLU A 191 25.06 7.54 -37.94
CA GLU A 191 24.23 8.60 -38.53
C GLU A 191 23.43 9.36 -37.46
N LEU A 192 22.76 8.62 -36.56
CA LEU A 192 22.05 9.17 -35.41
C LEU A 192 22.98 10.04 -34.56
N LEU A 193 24.17 9.53 -34.24
CA LEU A 193 25.13 10.22 -33.40
C LEU A 193 25.68 11.50 -34.06
N ASP A 194 25.87 11.51 -35.38
CA ASP A 194 26.34 12.70 -36.10
C ASP A 194 25.26 13.79 -36.17
N HIS A 195 23.99 13.41 -36.36
CA HIS A 195 22.87 14.33 -36.21
C HIS A 195 22.74 14.84 -34.77
N ALA A 196 22.89 13.98 -33.76
CA ALA A 196 22.83 14.36 -32.35
C ALA A 196 23.88 15.43 -31.99
N LYS A 197 25.14 15.24 -32.39
CA LYS A 197 26.22 16.22 -32.15
C LYS A 197 25.90 17.56 -32.82
N THR A 198 25.45 17.52 -34.07
CA THR A 198 25.16 18.72 -34.85
C THR A 198 23.98 19.50 -34.29
N LEU A 199 22.90 18.81 -33.89
CA LEU A 199 21.74 19.43 -33.24
C LEU A 199 22.07 20.00 -31.87
N PHE A 200 22.92 19.32 -31.10
CA PHE A 200 23.40 19.85 -29.82
C PHE A 200 24.21 21.14 -30.00
N ASP A 201 25.13 21.16 -30.97
CA ASP A 201 25.90 22.36 -31.28
C ASP A 201 24.97 23.51 -31.73
N PHE A 202 23.97 23.21 -32.54
CA PHE A 202 22.94 24.17 -32.93
C PHE A 202 22.16 24.72 -31.72
N ALA A 203 21.71 23.82 -30.84
CA ALA A 203 20.93 24.15 -29.64
C ALA A 203 21.73 25.01 -28.64
N ASP A 204 23.00 24.68 -28.37
CA ASP A 204 23.84 25.40 -27.40
C ASP A 204 24.33 26.75 -27.92
N GLN A 205 24.60 26.86 -29.24
CA GLN A 205 25.08 28.09 -29.87
C GLN A 205 23.98 29.11 -30.17
N ASN A 206 22.72 28.67 -30.32
CA ASN A 206 21.58 29.52 -30.66
C ASN A 206 20.50 29.37 -29.57
N ARG A 207 20.69 30.06 -28.44
CA ARG A 207 19.87 29.85 -27.25
C ARG A 207 18.50 30.50 -27.30
N GLY A 208 17.47 29.74 -27.00
CA GLY A 208 16.10 30.23 -26.84
C GLY A 208 15.09 29.10 -26.70
N LYS A 209 13.91 29.41 -26.14
CA LYS A 209 12.80 28.46 -26.08
C LYS A 209 12.08 28.42 -27.43
N TYR A 210 11.78 27.24 -27.96
CA TYR A 210 11.15 27.13 -29.28
C TYR A 210 9.76 27.81 -29.33
N THR A 211 9.04 27.82 -28.20
CA THR A 211 7.73 28.46 -28.07
C THR A 211 7.78 29.98 -28.00
N ASP A 212 8.94 30.56 -27.70
CA ASP A 212 9.13 32.01 -27.78
C ASP A 212 9.47 32.43 -29.22
N SER A 213 10.09 31.52 -29.98
CA SER A 213 10.51 31.73 -31.37
C SER A 213 9.42 31.46 -32.40
N LEU A 214 8.44 30.62 -32.08
CA LEU A 214 7.40 30.14 -32.99
C LEU A 214 6.00 30.40 -32.42
N SER A 215 5.11 30.94 -33.24
CA SER A 215 3.69 31.12 -32.88
C SER A 215 2.93 29.80 -33.01
N GLY A 216 2.11 29.47 -32.00
CA GLY A 216 1.26 28.27 -32.01
C GLY A 216 1.63 27.23 -30.95
N PRO A 217 2.85 26.65 -30.98
CA PRO A 217 3.21 25.54 -30.09
C PRO A 217 3.04 25.85 -28.58
N GLY A 218 3.27 27.11 -28.18
CA GLY A 218 3.14 27.55 -26.78
C GLY A 218 1.72 27.57 -26.20
N SER A 219 0.70 27.24 -26.99
CA SER A 219 -0.68 26.98 -26.53
C SER A 219 -0.93 25.50 -26.18
N PHE A 220 0.02 24.61 -26.51
CA PHE A 220 -0.09 23.16 -26.31
C PHE A 220 1.08 22.67 -25.44
N TYR A 221 2.28 22.67 -26.00
CA TYR A 221 3.51 22.24 -25.32
C TYR A 221 4.42 23.43 -25.04
N ARG A 222 4.01 24.27 -24.08
CA ARG A 222 4.78 25.43 -23.66
C ARG A 222 6.05 25.01 -22.92
N SER A 223 7.19 25.41 -23.45
CA SER A 223 8.48 25.23 -22.80
C SER A 223 8.63 26.13 -21.57
N SER A 224 8.98 25.56 -20.42
CA SER A 224 9.33 26.31 -19.20
C SER A 224 10.78 26.78 -19.18
N GLY A 225 11.66 26.11 -19.92
CA GLY A 225 13.10 26.34 -19.92
C GLY A 225 13.82 25.60 -21.05
N TYR A 226 15.14 25.69 -21.08
CA TYR A 226 15.96 24.90 -22.02
C TYR A 226 17.31 24.47 -21.43
N ASN A 227 17.65 24.92 -20.21
CA ASN A 227 18.97 24.64 -19.64
C ASN A 227 19.11 23.18 -19.25
N ASP A 228 18.03 22.58 -18.78
CA ASP A 228 17.94 21.17 -18.45
C ASP A 228 17.94 20.29 -19.70
N GLU A 229 17.29 20.65 -20.82
CA GLU A 229 17.47 19.95 -22.10
C GLU A 229 18.90 20.03 -22.62
N LEU A 230 19.56 21.19 -22.49
CA LEU A 230 20.98 21.31 -22.87
C LEU A 230 21.88 20.46 -21.95
N ALA A 231 21.60 20.41 -20.65
CA ALA A 231 22.33 19.53 -19.73
C ALA A 231 22.09 18.04 -20.05
N TRP A 232 20.84 17.70 -20.37
CA TRP A 232 20.34 16.38 -20.74
C TRP A 232 20.99 15.87 -22.02
N ALA A 233 20.95 16.66 -23.09
CA ALA A 233 21.61 16.33 -24.35
C ALA A 233 23.13 16.17 -24.18
N ALA A 234 23.76 17.05 -23.41
CA ALA A 234 25.19 16.97 -23.13
C ALA A 234 25.55 15.69 -22.37
N ILE A 235 24.78 15.30 -21.35
CA ILE A 235 25.10 14.08 -20.58
C ILE A 235 24.86 12.80 -21.40
N TRP A 236 23.85 12.79 -22.28
CA TRP A 236 23.65 11.69 -23.24
C TRP A 236 24.76 11.59 -24.28
N LEU A 237 25.19 12.71 -24.85
CA LEU A 237 26.33 12.74 -25.77
C LEU A 237 27.60 12.27 -25.07
N TYR A 238 27.82 12.65 -23.81
CA TYR A 238 28.92 12.10 -23.02
C TYR A 238 28.81 10.58 -22.87
N ARG A 239 27.63 10.04 -22.52
CA ARG A 239 27.41 8.60 -22.41
C ARG A 239 27.66 7.88 -23.74
N ALA A 240 27.29 8.48 -24.87
CA ALA A 240 27.43 7.90 -26.20
C ALA A 240 28.89 7.93 -26.71
N THR A 241 29.64 9.01 -26.44
CA THR A 241 30.95 9.25 -27.05
C THR A 241 32.14 9.12 -26.11
N GLY A 242 31.94 9.28 -24.80
CA GLY A 242 33.01 9.45 -23.81
C GLY A 242 33.75 10.80 -23.91
N THR A 243 33.28 11.75 -24.74
CA THR A 243 33.97 13.03 -24.95
C THR A 243 33.80 13.95 -23.76
N GLN A 244 34.89 14.24 -23.06
CA GLN A 244 34.87 14.97 -21.79
C GLN A 244 34.26 16.39 -21.86
N SER A 245 34.33 17.06 -23.02
CA SER A 245 33.72 18.39 -23.20
C SER A 245 32.21 18.37 -22.98
N TYR A 246 31.52 17.29 -23.33
CA TYR A 246 30.09 17.14 -23.08
C TYR A 246 29.77 16.99 -21.59
N LEU A 247 30.55 16.20 -20.83
CA LEU A 247 30.38 16.12 -19.38
C LEU A 247 30.66 17.47 -18.70
N THR A 248 31.69 18.20 -19.14
CA THR A 248 31.97 19.55 -18.63
C THR A 248 30.81 20.49 -18.90
N LYS A 249 30.21 20.42 -20.09
CA LYS A 249 29.04 21.22 -20.47
C LYS A 249 27.81 20.85 -19.63
N ALA A 250 27.51 19.57 -19.46
CA ALA A 250 26.43 19.08 -18.60
C ALA A 250 26.58 19.61 -17.16
N LYS A 251 27.79 19.52 -16.58
CA LYS A 251 28.10 20.09 -15.26
C LYS A 251 27.88 21.59 -15.17
N SER A 252 28.18 22.34 -16.23
CA SER A 252 28.02 23.80 -16.24
C SER A 252 26.56 24.27 -16.30
N LEU A 253 25.66 23.40 -16.77
CA LEU A 253 24.22 23.68 -16.93
C LEU A 253 23.38 23.01 -15.84
N TYR A 254 23.97 22.10 -15.06
CA TYR A 254 23.32 21.35 -14.00
C TYR A 254 22.68 22.27 -12.94
N SER A 255 21.43 21.96 -12.60
CA SER A 255 20.71 22.57 -11.48
C SER A 255 20.68 21.62 -10.28
N SER A 256 21.07 22.12 -9.10
CA SER A 256 21.10 21.33 -7.85
C SER A 256 19.78 21.34 -7.08
N GLY A 257 18.75 22.02 -7.57
CA GLY A 257 17.43 22.05 -6.94
C GLY A 257 16.73 20.69 -7.02
N THR A 258 15.80 20.44 -6.09
CA THR A 258 14.88 19.30 -6.17
C THR A 258 13.92 19.51 -7.34
N PRO A 259 13.97 18.66 -8.39
CA PRO A 259 13.11 18.80 -9.56
C PRO A 259 11.63 18.68 -9.19
N TRP A 260 10.76 19.36 -9.94
CA TRP A 260 9.32 19.26 -9.69
C TRP A 260 8.77 17.90 -10.16
N ALA A 261 9.21 17.42 -11.32
CA ALA A 261 8.95 16.08 -11.83
C ALA A 261 9.97 15.75 -12.94
N LEU A 262 10.07 14.48 -13.33
CA LEU A 262 10.56 14.15 -14.68
C LEU A 262 9.39 14.23 -15.65
N SER A 263 9.53 14.99 -16.74
CA SER A 263 8.47 15.13 -17.75
C SER A 263 9.03 15.51 -19.12
N TRP A 264 8.15 15.74 -20.10
CA TRP A 264 8.53 16.26 -21.42
C TRP A 264 9.16 17.66 -21.38
N ASP A 265 8.94 18.43 -20.31
CA ASP A 265 9.39 19.82 -20.13
C ASP A 265 10.46 20.01 -19.04
N ASP A 266 10.68 19.01 -18.16
CA ASP A 266 11.69 19.08 -17.09
C ASP A 266 12.51 17.79 -17.07
N LYS A 267 13.81 17.91 -17.33
CA LYS A 267 14.76 16.79 -17.41
C LYS A 267 15.69 16.69 -16.21
N ASN A 268 15.57 17.57 -15.20
CA ASN A 268 16.55 17.68 -14.13
C ASN A 268 16.72 16.37 -13.33
N ALA A 269 15.62 15.66 -13.05
CA ALA A 269 15.69 14.37 -12.35
C ALA A 269 16.45 13.30 -13.17
N GLY A 270 16.25 13.28 -14.49
CA GLY A 270 16.99 12.41 -15.40
C GLY A 270 18.47 12.78 -15.47
N VAL A 271 18.78 14.08 -15.57
CA VAL A 271 20.15 14.59 -15.53
C VAL A 271 20.85 14.19 -14.22
N GLN A 272 20.20 14.34 -13.07
CA GLN A 272 20.73 13.93 -11.77
C GLN A 272 21.09 12.44 -11.76
N MET A 273 20.20 11.58 -12.24
CA MET A 273 20.44 10.13 -12.28
C MET A 273 21.59 9.75 -13.22
N LEU A 274 21.62 10.26 -14.46
CA LEU A 274 22.71 9.99 -15.39
C LEU A 274 24.05 10.54 -14.90
N MET A 275 24.05 11.74 -14.30
CA MET A 275 25.25 12.33 -13.71
C MET A 275 25.79 11.47 -12.58
N TYR A 276 24.92 10.90 -11.73
CA TYR A 276 25.35 9.93 -10.73
C TYR A 276 25.95 8.68 -11.38
N GLN A 277 25.24 8.02 -12.29
CA GLN A 277 25.71 6.78 -12.93
C GLN A 277 27.06 6.94 -13.65
N LEU A 278 27.30 8.09 -14.27
CA LEU A 278 28.47 8.31 -15.11
C LEU A 278 29.67 8.93 -14.36
N THR A 279 29.45 9.48 -13.16
CA THR A 279 30.53 10.11 -12.38
C THR A 279 30.79 9.46 -11.03
N GLY A 280 29.83 8.70 -10.50
CA GLY A 280 29.88 8.14 -9.14
C GLY A 280 29.83 9.19 -8.02
N SER A 281 29.55 10.47 -8.33
CA SER A 281 29.55 11.53 -7.31
C SER A 281 28.37 11.40 -6.36
N ASN A 282 28.67 11.44 -5.05
CA ASN A 282 27.65 11.43 -4.00
C ASN A 282 26.74 12.67 -4.04
N ASP A 283 27.18 13.80 -4.60
CA ASP A 283 26.34 14.98 -4.72
C ASP A 283 25.13 14.71 -5.62
N TYR A 284 25.35 14.02 -6.74
CA TYR A 284 24.27 13.63 -7.65
C TYR A 284 23.44 12.48 -7.07
N LYS A 285 24.07 11.53 -6.36
CA LYS A 285 23.34 10.49 -5.61
C LYS A 285 22.36 11.11 -4.61
N ASN A 286 22.83 12.10 -3.84
CA ASN A 286 22.01 12.80 -2.86
C ASN A 286 20.91 13.65 -3.52
N ALA A 287 21.16 14.21 -4.70
CA ALA A 287 20.12 14.90 -5.48
C ALA A 287 19.02 13.92 -5.94
N VAL A 288 19.40 12.73 -6.44
CA VAL A 288 18.45 11.66 -6.79
C VAL A 288 17.64 11.23 -5.56
N ILE A 289 18.30 11.04 -4.42
CA ILE A 289 17.61 10.73 -3.16
C ILE A 289 16.64 11.84 -2.79
N GLY A 290 17.07 13.10 -2.82
CA GLY A 290 16.22 14.24 -2.50
C GLY A 290 15.01 14.35 -3.43
N PHE A 291 15.18 14.07 -4.71
CA PHE A 291 14.09 13.97 -5.67
C PHE A 291 13.14 12.84 -5.30
N LEU A 292 13.59 11.59 -5.22
CA LEU A 292 12.73 10.44 -4.95
C LEU A 292 12.05 10.51 -3.58
N ASP A 293 12.73 11.07 -2.57
CA ASP A 293 12.17 11.32 -1.23
C ASP A 293 11.08 12.40 -1.25
N SER A 294 11.16 13.38 -2.15
CA SER A 294 10.09 14.38 -2.31
C SER A 294 8.79 13.78 -2.88
N TRP A 295 8.86 12.58 -3.47
CA TRP A 295 7.73 11.83 -4.01
C TRP A 295 7.15 10.80 -3.03
N GLN A 296 7.67 10.71 -1.81
CA GLN A 296 7.20 9.78 -0.80
C GLN A 296 6.02 10.36 0.02
N PRO A 297 5.25 9.51 0.73
CA PRO A 297 4.22 9.97 1.65
C PRO A 297 4.74 11.02 2.64
N GLY A 298 3.90 12.01 2.97
CA GLY A 298 4.25 13.13 3.85
C GLY A 298 4.96 14.31 3.16
N ARG A 299 5.47 14.13 1.94
CA ARG A 299 6.03 15.22 1.11
C ARG A 299 5.29 15.43 -0.22
N MET A 300 4.66 14.37 -0.72
CA MET A 300 3.78 14.39 -1.87
C MET A 300 2.33 14.13 -1.44
N THR A 301 1.37 14.65 -2.20
CA THR A 301 -0.03 14.24 -2.05
C THR A 301 -0.19 12.82 -2.56
N TYR A 302 -0.82 11.95 -1.77
CA TYR A 302 -1.20 10.61 -2.19
C TYR A 302 -2.72 10.51 -2.21
N THR A 303 -3.26 9.83 -3.21
CA THR A 303 -4.68 9.48 -3.21
C THR A 303 -4.97 8.48 -2.07
N PRO A 304 -6.24 8.37 -1.62
CA PRO A 304 -6.64 7.36 -0.63
C PRO A 304 -6.16 5.93 -0.94
N LYS A 305 -6.08 5.56 -2.22
CA LYS A 305 -5.64 4.23 -2.68
C LYS A 305 -4.16 4.16 -3.11
N GLY A 306 -3.36 5.19 -2.81
CA GLY A 306 -1.88 5.08 -2.86
C GLY A 306 -1.19 5.56 -4.13
N LEU A 307 -1.87 6.33 -5.01
CA LEU A 307 -1.20 6.98 -6.14
C LEU A 307 -0.49 8.25 -5.67
N ALA A 308 0.80 8.40 -6.01
CA ALA A 308 1.54 9.65 -5.85
C ALA A 308 1.00 10.70 -6.82
N TRP A 309 0.16 11.61 -6.32
CA TRP A 309 -0.65 12.52 -7.13
C TRP A 309 -0.01 13.92 -7.18
N ARG A 310 0.54 14.28 -8.35
CA ARG A 310 1.29 15.54 -8.53
C ARG A 310 0.49 16.68 -9.15
N SER A 311 -0.39 16.35 -10.08
CA SER A 311 -1.12 17.30 -10.92
C SER A 311 -2.39 16.63 -11.43
N GLU A 312 -3.43 17.42 -11.71
CA GLU A 312 -4.64 16.93 -12.37
C GLU A 312 -4.38 16.50 -13.83
N TRP A 313 -3.37 17.11 -14.47
CA TRP A 313 -2.99 16.80 -15.85
C TRP A 313 -2.02 15.63 -15.88
N GLY A 314 -2.52 14.45 -16.26
CA GLY A 314 -1.73 13.22 -16.33
C GLY A 314 -1.03 12.83 -15.02
N PRO A 315 -1.76 12.68 -13.89
CA PRO A 315 -1.17 12.21 -12.64
C PRO A 315 -0.45 10.86 -12.80
N LEU A 316 -1.00 9.94 -13.59
CA LEU A 316 -0.38 8.63 -13.82
C LEU A 316 0.94 8.75 -14.60
N ARG A 317 1.02 9.64 -15.60
CA ARG A 317 2.27 9.94 -16.32
C ARG A 317 3.36 10.40 -15.37
N TYR A 318 3.04 11.29 -14.44
CA TYR A 318 4.05 11.79 -13.51
C TYR A 318 4.52 10.73 -12.50
N ALA A 319 3.59 9.93 -11.96
CA ALA A 319 3.93 8.79 -11.10
C ALA A 319 4.79 7.76 -11.86
N ALA A 320 4.48 7.48 -13.12
CA ALA A 320 5.21 6.55 -13.97
C ALA A 320 6.63 7.04 -14.28
N ASN A 321 6.79 8.32 -14.62
CA ASN A 321 8.10 8.92 -14.87
C ASN A 321 8.99 8.88 -13.62
N THR A 322 8.43 9.15 -12.44
CA THR A 322 9.16 9.04 -11.17
C THR A 322 9.49 7.57 -10.87
N ALA A 323 8.56 6.64 -11.11
CA ALA A 323 8.79 5.21 -10.96
C ALA A 323 9.92 4.72 -11.87
N PHE A 324 10.07 5.28 -13.07
CA PHE A 324 11.20 4.94 -13.94
C PHE A 324 12.55 5.30 -13.29
N ILE A 325 12.71 6.51 -12.75
CA ILE A 325 13.93 6.91 -12.02
C ILE A 325 14.14 6.04 -10.78
N ALA A 326 13.06 5.74 -10.04
CA ALA A 326 13.10 4.88 -8.87
C ALA A 326 13.54 3.44 -9.22
N ALA A 327 13.16 2.91 -10.39
CA ALA A 327 13.56 1.58 -10.83
C ALA A 327 15.08 1.50 -11.08
N ILE A 328 15.65 2.53 -11.69
CA ILE A 328 17.11 2.62 -11.89
C ILE A 328 17.81 2.77 -10.54
N ALA A 329 17.30 3.63 -9.66
CA ALA A 329 17.87 3.84 -8.32
C ALA A 329 17.81 2.56 -7.45
N CYS A 330 16.70 1.83 -7.51
CA CYS A 330 16.51 0.53 -6.87
C CYS A 330 17.55 -0.49 -7.36
N ARG A 331 17.69 -0.66 -8.69
CA ARG A 331 18.68 -1.56 -9.30
C ARG A 331 20.11 -1.18 -8.90
N ASP A 332 20.42 0.11 -8.86
CA ASP A 332 21.74 0.63 -8.49
C ASP A 332 21.94 0.67 -6.96
N ASN A 333 21.03 0.06 -6.18
CA ASN A 333 21.04 -0.05 -4.72
C ASN A 333 21.17 1.30 -3.97
N ILE A 334 20.51 2.33 -4.50
CA ILE A 334 20.30 3.60 -3.80
C ILE A 334 19.02 3.44 -2.98
N ASN A 335 19.12 3.26 -1.66
CA ASN A 335 17.95 3.00 -0.78
C ASN A 335 17.01 1.91 -1.35
N GLY A 336 17.60 0.81 -1.85
CA GLY A 336 16.96 -0.18 -2.72
C GLY A 336 15.52 -0.49 -2.35
N ASN A 337 15.28 -1.09 -1.18
CA ASN A 337 13.94 -1.53 -0.74
C ASN A 337 12.86 -0.45 -0.87
N LYS A 338 13.17 0.78 -0.43
CA LYS A 338 12.24 1.91 -0.45
C LYS A 338 11.80 2.26 -1.88
N TYR A 339 12.76 2.42 -2.79
CA TYR A 339 12.46 2.81 -4.16
C TYR A 339 11.92 1.65 -4.98
N CYS A 340 12.33 0.40 -4.71
CA CYS A 340 11.73 -0.76 -5.34
C CYS A 340 10.23 -0.89 -5.01
N SER A 341 9.85 -0.64 -3.74
CA SER A 341 8.44 -0.66 -3.33
C SER A 341 7.63 0.48 -3.96
N PHE A 342 8.20 1.68 -4.08
CA PHE A 342 7.56 2.78 -4.81
C PHE A 342 7.28 2.40 -6.28
N VAL A 343 8.25 1.80 -6.99
CA VAL A 343 8.07 1.35 -8.39
C VAL A 343 6.88 0.40 -8.50
N GLU A 344 6.87 -0.64 -7.65
CA GLU A 344 5.84 -1.67 -7.67
C GLU A 344 4.46 -1.07 -7.39
N GLN A 345 4.33 -0.29 -6.32
CA GLN A 345 3.07 0.34 -5.92
C GLN A 345 2.49 1.22 -7.04
N GLN A 346 3.30 2.11 -7.62
CA GLN A 346 2.82 3.05 -8.63
C GLN A 346 2.44 2.33 -9.94
N ILE A 347 3.24 1.35 -10.38
CA ILE A 347 2.90 0.56 -11.57
C ILE A 347 1.67 -0.30 -11.31
N HIS A 348 1.57 -0.97 -10.16
CA HIS A 348 0.40 -1.80 -9.85
C HIS A 348 -0.88 -1.00 -9.72
N TYR A 349 -0.82 0.24 -9.22
CA TYR A 349 -1.95 1.15 -9.24
C TYR A 349 -2.48 1.35 -10.67
N MET A 350 -1.59 1.64 -11.63
CA MET A 350 -1.94 1.82 -13.05
C MET A 350 -2.52 0.55 -13.66
N LEU A 351 -1.99 -0.61 -13.27
CA LEU A 351 -2.39 -1.91 -13.80
C LEU A 351 -3.70 -2.44 -13.18
N GLY A 352 -4.01 -2.01 -11.96
CA GLY A 352 -5.36 -2.05 -11.39
C GLY A 352 -5.50 -2.59 -9.98
N SER A 353 -4.46 -2.46 -9.14
CA SER A 353 -4.48 -2.97 -7.75
C SER A 353 -5.56 -2.33 -6.88
N THR A 354 -6.17 -1.25 -7.36
CA THR A 354 -7.15 -0.44 -6.65
C THR A 354 -8.58 -0.63 -7.17
N GLY A 355 -8.82 -1.70 -7.95
CA GLY A 355 -10.14 -2.14 -8.41
C GLY A 355 -10.44 -1.89 -9.88
N ARG A 356 -9.62 -1.10 -10.59
CA ARG A 356 -9.68 -0.93 -12.06
C ARG A 356 -8.31 -0.65 -12.65
N SER A 357 -8.10 -1.04 -13.90
CA SER A 357 -6.95 -0.61 -14.69
C SER A 357 -7.15 0.80 -15.22
N PHE A 358 -6.04 1.48 -15.45
CA PHE A 358 -5.93 2.74 -16.19
C PHE A 358 -5.17 2.57 -17.52
N VAL A 359 -4.89 1.32 -17.91
CA VAL A 359 -4.25 0.98 -19.18
C VAL A 359 -5.30 0.40 -20.11
N VAL A 360 -5.57 1.09 -21.22
CA VAL A 360 -6.59 0.69 -22.20
C VAL A 360 -6.31 -0.73 -22.71
N GLY A 361 -7.34 -1.58 -22.70
CA GLY A 361 -7.21 -2.97 -23.18
C GLY A 361 -6.41 -3.92 -22.27
N PHE A 362 -6.15 -3.53 -21.01
CA PHE A 362 -5.46 -4.36 -20.02
C PHE A 362 -6.22 -4.43 -18.68
N GLY A 363 -6.12 -5.56 -17.98
CA GLY A 363 -6.61 -5.67 -16.60
C GLY A 363 -8.13 -5.58 -16.43
N ASN A 364 -8.56 -5.27 -15.19
CA ASN A 364 -9.96 -5.21 -14.82
C ASN A 364 -10.56 -3.84 -15.14
N ASN A 365 -11.73 -3.78 -15.77
CA ASN A 365 -12.45 -2.52 -16.06
C ASN A 365 -11.55 -1.39 -16.62
N PRO A 366 -10.77 -1.62 -17.70
CA PRO A 366 -9.93 -0.58 -18.28
C PRO A 366 -10.77 0.54 -18.88
N PRO A 367 -10.17 1.73 -19.13
CA PRO A 367 -10.81 2.78 -19.91
C PRO A 367 -11.21 2.26 -21.29
N GLN A 368 -12.44 2.58 -21.71
CA GLN A 368 -12.99 2.19 -23.01
C GLN A 368 -13.25 3.40 -23.90
N ARG A 369 -13.18 4.62 -23.36
CA ARG A 369 -13.45 5.87 -24.07
C ARG A 369 -12.30 6.85 -23.94
N PRO A 370 -11.05 6.45 -24.28
CA PRO A 370 -9.94 7.41 -24.30
C PRO A 370 -10.27 8.56 -25.27
N HIS A 371 -9.83 9.77 -24.92
CA HIS A 371 -9.94 10.97 -25.75
C HIS A 371 -8.99 10.84 -26.94
N HIS A 372 -9.36 10.02 -27.92
CA HIS A 372 -8.47 9.64 -29.02
C HIS A 372 -9.24 9.40 -30.31
N ARG A 373 -8.86 10.15 -31.36
CA ARG A 373 -9.60 10.23 -32.62
C ARG A 373 -9.63 8.91 -33.37
N SER A 374 -8.47 8.36 -33.75
CA SER A 374 -8.42 7.21 -34.64
C SER A 374 -9.11 5.98 -34.05
N SER A 375 -8.95 5.73 -32.75
CA SER A 375 -9.61 4.58 -32.08
C SER A 375 -11.12 4.76 -31.87
N SER A 376 -11.61 6.01 -31.86
CA SER A 376 -13.05 6.30 -31.78
C SER A 376 -13.80 6.07 -33.10
N CYS A 377 -13.07 5.87 -34.20
CA CYS A 377 -13.65 5.70 -35.52
C CYS A 377 -14.05 4.24 -35.80
N PRO A 378 -15.22 4.00 -36.43
CA PRO A 378 -15.55 2.68 -36.97
C PRO A 378 -14.63 2.31 -38.13
N ASP A 379 -14.65 1.03 -38.52
CA ASP A 379 -13.93 0.56 -39.71
C ASP A 379 -14.40 1.29 -40.98
N GLN A 380 -13.53 1.33 -42.00
CA GLN A 380 -13.94 1.78 -43.33
C GLN A 380 -14.94 0.77 -43.97
N PRO A 381 -15.92 1.23 -44.77
CA PRO A 381 -16.08 2.59 -45.30
C PRO A 381 -16.99 3.52 -44.46
N GLN A 382 -17.32 3.18 -43.21
CA GLN A 382 -18.19 4.00 -42.36
C GLN A 382 -17.54 5.37 -42.11
N SER A 383 -18.31 6.46 -42.19
CA SER A 383 -17.81 7.80 -41.90
C SER A 383 -17.40 7.95 -40.43
N CYS A 384 -16.37 8.75 -40.15
CA CYS A 384 -16.00 9.16 -38.79
C CYS A 384 -15.98 10.69 -38.69
N SER A 385 -16.57 11.23 -37.63
CA SER A 385 -16.84 12.65 -37.46
C SER A 385 -17.00 13.00 -35.97
N TRP A 386 -17.38 14.24 -35.67
CA TRP A 386 -17.81 14.64 -34.33
C TRP A 386 -19.00 13.84 -33.76
N ASN A 387 -19.73 13.06 -34.57
CA ASN A 387 -20.73 12.12 -34.04
C ASN A 387 -20.07 11.00 -33.23
N GLU A 388 -18.94 10.48 -33.69
CA GLU A 388 -18.17 9.45 -33.00
C GLU A 388 -17.55 10.00 -31.71
N TYR A 389 -17.09 11.26 -31.72
CA TYR A 389 -16.68 11.96 -30.50
C TYR A 389 -17.80 11.99 -29.44
N ASN A 390 -18.99 12.43 -29.85
CA ASN A 390 -20.15 12.60 -28.96
C ASN A 390 -20.85 11.27 -28.62
N SER A 391 -20.42 10.15 -29.19
CA SER A 391 -21.02 8.84 -28.93
C SER A 391 -20.85 8.43 -27.47
N ALA A 392 -21.93 8.03 -26.80
CA ALA A 392 -21.84 7.46 -25.46
C ALA A 392 -21.31 6.01 -25.45
N SER A 393 -20.99 5.43 -26.61
CA SER A 393 -20.43 4.07 -26.70
C SER A 393 -18.93 4.07 -26.40
N ALA A 394 -18.37 2.89 -26.09
CA ALA A 394 -16.93 2.67 -26.13
C ALA A 394 -16.33 3.08 -27.48
N ASN A 395 -15.04 3.42 -27.51
CA ASN A 395 -14.31 3.57 -28.77
C ASN A 395 -14.43 2.23 -29.54
N PRO A 396 -14.82 2.23 -30.83
CA PRO A 396 -14.98 1.01 -31.61
C PRO A 396 -13.69 0.19 -31.69
N GLN A 397 -12.53 0.87 -31.72
CA GLN A 397 -11.23 0.24 -31.68
C GLN A 397 -10.65 0.32 -30.27
N THR A 398 -10.06 -0.78 -29.80
CA THR A 398 -9.35 -0.78 -28.51
C THR A 398 -7.95 -0.23 -28.71
N LEU A 399 -7.65 0.93 -28.12
CA LEU A 399 -6.31 1.55 -28.15
C LEU A 399 -5.35 0.83 -27.19
N GLN A 400 -4.90 -0.36 -27.58
CA GLN A 400 -4.14 -1.27 -26.70
C GLN A 400 -2.96 -0.57 -26.03
N GLY A 401 -2.89 -0.63 -24.70
CA GLY A 401 -1.74 -0.20 -23.91
C GLY A 401 -1.64 1.28 -23.60
N ALA A 402 -2.56 2.12 -24.07
CA ALA A 402 -2.54 3.54 -23.74
C ALA A 402 -2.79 3.75 -22.24
N LEU A 403 -1.89 4.48 -21.58
CA LEU A 403 -2.06 4.94 -20.21
C LEU A 403 -2.86 6.24 -20.25
N VAL A 404 -4.05 6.24 -19.64
CA VAL A 404 -4.87 7.46 -19.57
C VAL A 404 -4.31 8.45 -18.53
N GLY A 405 -4.79 9.70 -18.55
CA GLY A 405 -4.41 10.70 -17.55
C GLY A 405 -4.61 10.22 -16.12
N GLY A 406 -5.76 9.60 -15.84
CA GLY A 406 -6.04 8.89 -14.60
C GLY A 406 -7.05 9.59 -13.68
N PRO A 407 -7.12 9.15 -12.42
CA PRO A 407 -8.12 9.63 -11.48
C PRO A 407 -7.80 11.00 -10.90
N ASP A 408 -8.81 11.62 -10.29
CA ASP A 408 -8.62 12.78 -9.43
C ASP A 408 -7.84 12.42 -8.15
N GLN A 409 -7.55 13.42 -7.31
CA GLN A 409 -6.81 13.24 -6.06
C GLN A 409 -7.51 12.34 -5.01
N TYR A 410 -8.73 11.90 -5.27
CA TYR A 410 -9.55 11.06 -4.40
C TYR A 410 -9.87 9.69 -5.02
N ASP A 411 -9.12 9.28 -6.05
CA ASP A 411 -9.31 8.04 -6.81
C ASP A 411 -10.63 7.97 -7.60
N ASN A 412 -11.33 9.09 -7.81
CA ASN A 412 -12.50 9.10 -8.68
C ASN A 412 -12.07 9.18 -10.14
N TYR A 413 -12.72 8.40 -10.99
CA TYR A 413 -12.43 8.36 -12.40
C TYR A 413 -13.70 8.15 -13.21
N ASN A 414 -13.89 8.95 -14.25
CA ASN A 414 -15.00 8.86 -15.18
C ASN A 414 -14.49 8.47 -16.57
N ASP A 415 -14.93 7.33 -17.10
CA ASP A 415 -14.58 6.90 -18.46
C ASP A 415 -15.44 7.65 -19.49
N LYS A 416 -14.95 8.82 -19.91
CA LYS A 416 -15.67 9.76 -20.76
C LYS A 416 -14.73 10.37 -21.79
N ARG A 417 -15.10 10.25 -23.07
CA ARG A 417 -14.28 10.74 -24.18
C ARG A 417 -14.13 12.26 -24.18
N ASP A 418 -15.12 12.99 -23.70
CA ASP A 418 -15.07 14.45 -23.59
C ASP A 418 -14.29 14.95 -22.35
N ASP A 419 -13.94 14.05 -21.43
CA ASP A 419 -13.06 14.33 -20.30
C ASP A 419 -11.59 14.16 -20.71
N TYR A 420 -11.07 15.17 -21.40
CA TYR A 420 -9.68 15.24 -21.84
C TYR A 420 -8.68 15.44 -20.68
N ILE A 421 -9.10 15.39 -19.42
CA ILE A 421 -8.17 15.41 -18.27
C ILE A 421 -7.92 13.97 -17.85
N SER A 422 -8.98 13.25 -17.50
CA SER A 422 -8.86 11.87 -17.03
C SER A 422 -8.61 10.86 -18.16
N ASN A 423 -9.11 11.12 -19.36
CA ASN A 423 -9.07 10.18 -20.50
C ASN A 423 -8.09 10.58 -21.62
N GLU A 424 -7.29 11.62 -21.39
CA GLU A 424 -6.16 11.92 -22.29
C GLU A 424 -5.19 10.75 -22.35
N VAL A 425 -4.64 10.52 -23.54
CA VAL A 425 -3.58 9.55 -23.82
C VAL A 425 -2.56 10.25 -24.71
N ALA A 426 -1.27 10.02 -24.47
CA ALA A 426 -0.20 10.68 -25.22
C ALA A 426 1.10 9.87 -25.22
N CYS A 427 1.96 10.13 -26.22
CA CYS A 427 3.26 9.47 -26.32
C CYS A 427 4.10 9.68 -25.05
N ASP A 428 4.05 10.87 -24.44
CA ASP A 428 4.79 11.19 -23.23
C ASP A 428 4.19 10.56 -21.97
N TYR A 429 2.92 10.15 -21.99
CA TYR A 429 2.28 9.44 -20.89
C TYR A 429 2.80 8.01 -20.81
N ASN A 430 2.95 7.36 -21.96
CA ASN A 430 3.39 5.98 -22.04
C ASN A 430 4.92 5.81 -21.96
N ALA A 431 5.72 6.81 -22.30
CA ALA A 431 7.17 6.63 -22.41
C ALA A 431 7.85 6.23 -21.09
N GLY A 432 7.63 7.01 -20.02
CA GLY A 432 8.14 6.65 -18.69
C GLY A 432 7.46 5.42 -18.10
N PHE A 433 6.16 5.23 -18.38
CA PHE A 433 5.42 4.02 -17.98
C PHE A 433 6.01 2.74 -18.56
N GLN A 434 6.26 2.70 -19.87
CA GLN A 434 6.84 1.54 -20.54
C GLN A 434 8.23 1.21 -19.98
N SER A 435 9.06 2.24 -19.80
CA SER A 435 10.41 2.09 -19.24
C SER A 435 10.38 1.68 -17.76
N ALA A 436 9.41 2.15 -16.98
CA ALA A 436 9.21 1.73 -15.59
C ALA A 436 8.69 0.29 -15.47
N VAL A 437 7.76 -0.14 -16.33
CA VAL A 437 7.29 -1.54 -16.39
C VAL A 437 8.43 -2.48 -16.78
N ALA A 438 9.26 -2.09 -17.76
CA ALA A 438 10.47 -2.82 -18.10
C ALA A 438 11.45 -2.87 -16.92
N GLY A 439 11.61 -1.77 -16.18
CA GLY A 439 12.39 -1.71 -14.95
C GLY A 439 11.89 -2.66 -13.87
N LEU A 440 10.59 -2.62 -13.56
CA LEU A 440 9.96 -3.52 -12.60
C LEU A 440 10.16 -4.99 -13.02
N LYS A 441 9.93 -5.31 -14.29
CA LYS A 441 10.17 -6.65 -14.83
C LYS A 441 11.64 -7.06 -14.71
N GLN A 442 12.60 -6.17 -14.97
CA GLN A 442 14.02 -6.47 -14.84
C GLN A 442 14.39 -6.76 -13.37
N LEU A 443 13.91 -5.95 -12.43
CA LEU A 443 14.13 -6.15 -10.99
C LEU A 443 13.63 -7.51 -10.50
N VAL A 444 12.50 -7.95 -11.05
CA VAL A 444 11.92 -9.28 -10.83
C VAL A 444 12.81 -10.37 -11.40
N MET A 445 13.33 -10.18 -12.62
CA MET A 445 14.22 -11.14 -13.27
C MET A 445 15.57 -11.28 -12.57
N ASP A 446 16.08 -10.19 -11.99
CA ASP A 446 17.39 -10.14 -11.32
C ASP A 446 17.35 -10.73 -9.90
N GLY A 447 16.21 -11.27 -9.44
CA GLY A 447 16.06 -11.83 -8.10
C GLY A 447 16.20 -10.80 -6.98
N SER A 448 16.15 -9.51 -7.32
CA SER A 448 16.19 -8.40 -6.35
C SER A 448 14.83 -8.21 -5.63
N LYS A 449 13.81 -8.97 -6.04
CA LYS A 449 12.64 -9.42 -5.28
C LYS A 449 12.31 -10.85 -5.74
N GLU A 450 12.06 -11.76 -4.81
CA GLU A 450 11.42 -13.02 -5.14
C GLU A 450 9.99 -12.74 -5.64
N ILE A 451 9.78 -12.87 -6.96
CA ILE A 451 8.45 -13.21 -7.45
C ILE A 451 8.42 -14.72 -7.61
N VAL A 452 7.50 -15.35 -6.88
CA VAL A 452 7.13 -16.76 -7.05
C VAL A 452 6.85 -17.00 -8.52
N ASN A 453 7.71 -17.76 -9.19
CA ASN A 453 7.58 -18.10 -10.60
C ASN A 453 6.92 -19.49 -10.71
N PRO A 454 5.65 -19.62 -11.16
CA PRO A 454 4.94 -20.89 -11.22
C PRO A 454 5.22 -21.70 -12.50
N SER A 455 6.32 -21.44 -13.22
CA SER A 455 6.59 -22.03 -14.54
C SER A 455 7.43 -23.32 -14.53
N ALA A 456 7.62 -23.94 -13.37
CA ALA A 456 8.29 -25.23 -13.27
C ALA A 456 7.51 -26.24 -12.41
N MET A 457 6.30 -26.62 -12.84
CA MET A 457 5.78 -27.99 -12.71
C MET A 457 4.34 -28.12 -13.26
N LEU A 458 4.22 -28.76 -14.41
CA LEU A 458 3.08 -29.63 -14.75
C LEU A 458 3.71 -30.88 -15.40
N PRO A 459 3.17 -32.10 -15.22
CA PRO A 459 1.78 -32.40 -14.84
C PRO A 459 1.62 -33.54 -13.82
N LEU A 460 0.76 -33.39 -12.82
CA LEU A 460 0.08 -34.53 -12.22
C LEU A 460 -1.27 -34.13 -11.60
N ILE A 461 -2.33 -34.66 -12.23
CA ILE A 461 -3.63 -35.03 -11.65
C ILE A 461 -4.69 -33.93 -11.50
N LEU A 462 -5.55 -33.91 -12.52
CA LEU A 462 -7.00 -33.76 -12.39
C LEU A 462 -7.54 -34.67 -11.27
N LEU A 463 -8.09 -34.11 -10.18
CA LEU A 463 -9.41 -34.47 -9.61
C LEU A 463 -9.66 -33.72 -8.28
N THR A 464 -10.21 -32.50 -8.32
CA THR A 464 -11.26 -32.04 -7.37
C THR A 464 -11.81 -30.70 -7.83
N ILE A 465 -13.12 -30.64 -8.07
CA ILE A 465 -13.89 -29.47 -8.49
C ILE A 465 -14.60 -28.88 -7.26
N CYS A 466 -14.85 -27.57 -7.33
CA CYS A 466 -15.66 -26.68 -6.47
C CYS A 466 -14.96 -26.05 -5.25
N LEU A 467 -14.58 -24.77 -5.39
CA LEU A 467 -15.09 -23.61 -4.63
C LEU A 467 -14.49 -22.30 -5.21
N ILE A 468 -15.23 -21.20 -5.15
CA ILE A 468 -15.01 -19.89 -5.80
C ILE A 468 -14.38 -18.90 -4.79
N SER A 469 -13.45 -18.01 -5.19
CA SER A 469 -13.21 -16.65 -4.61
C SER A 469 -12.43 -15.80 -5.65
N THR A 470 -12.62 -14.50 -5.95
CA THR A 470 -12.93 -13.22 -5.27
C THR A 470 -11.88 -12.77 -4.25
N GLY A 471 -11.01 -11.82 -4.62
CA GLY A 471 -9.99 -11.23 -3.75
C GLY A 471 -9.02 -12.27 -3.17
N GLN A 472 -7.95 -11.85 -2.48
CA GLN A 472 -7.38 -12.78 -1.51
C GLN A 472 -8.35 -12.83 -0.32
N ALA A 473 -9.37 -13.68 -0.44
CA ALA A 473 -10.29 -13.92 0.66
C ALA A 473 -9.51 -14.63 1.77
N TYR A 474 -9.14 -13.91 2.81
CA TYR A 474 -8.65 -14.53 4.03
C TYR A 474 -9.80 -15.29 4.70
N ASP A 475 -9.51 -16.50 5.18
CA ASP A 475 -10.47 -17.23 6.00
C ASP A 475 -10.48 -16.61 7.40
N TYR A 476 -11.33 -15.59 7.60
CA TYR A 476 -11.45 -14.93 8.89
C TYR A 476 -11.94 -15.86 10.00
N CYS A 477 -12.66 -16.95 9.68
CA CYS A 477 -13.04 -17.93 10.69
C CYS A 477 -11.82 -18.72 11.16
N ASP A 478 -10.93 -19.10 10.25
CA ASP A 478 -9.65 -19.73 10.59
C ASP A 478 -8.73 -18.80 11.40
N VAL A 479 -8.66 -17.51 11.04
CA VAL A 479 -7.94 -16.51 11.85
C VAL A 479 -8.55 -16.37 13.24
N LEU A 480 -9.88 -16.34 13.33
CA LEU A 480 -10.60 -16.24 14.60
C LEU A 480 -10.34 -17.45 15.49
N HIS A 481 -10.44 -18.66 14.94
CA HIS A 481 -10.13 -19.91 15.61
C HIS A 481 -8.69 -19.90 16.15
N LYS A 482 -7.72 -19.54 15.28
CA LYS A 482 -6.30 -19.45 15.69
C LYS A 482 -6.08 -18.41 16.79
N SER A 483 -6.74 -17.25 16.72
CA SER A 483 -6.64 -16.27 17.80
C SER A 483 -7.18 -16.81 19.13
N ILE A 484 -8.23 -17.64 19.11
CA ILE A 484 -8.70 -18.30 20.34
C ILE A 484 -7.67 -19.32 20.85
N LEU A 485 -7.05 -20.11 19.95
CA LEU A 485 -5.95 -21.01 20.30
C LEU A 485 -4.77 -20.27 20.95
N PHE A 486 -4.47 -19.04 20.53
CA PHE A 486 -3.47 -18.20 21.20
C PHE A 486 -3.85 -17.97 22.68
N PHE A 487 -5.08 -17.57 22.98
CA PHE A 487 -5.52 -17.39 24.37
C PHE A 487 -5.59 -18.71 25.16
N GLU A 488 -5.87 -19.84 24.51
CA GLU A 488 -5.69 -21.16 25.15
C GLU A 488 -4.22 -21.41 25.50
N ALA A 489 -3.30 -21.02 24.62
CA ALA A 489 -1.86 -21.13 24.83
C ALA A 489 -1.33 -20.18 25.90
N GLU A 490 -2.11 -19.19 26.34
CA GLU A 490 -1.82 -18.28 27.45
C GLU A 490 -2.47 -18.70 28.78
N ARG A 491 -3.29 -19.76 28.83
CA ARG A 491 -3.96 -20.18 30.08
C ARG A 491 -2.98 -20.54 31.18
N SER A 492 -3.20 -20.05 32.39
CA SER A 492 -2.49 -20.45 33.62
C SER A 492 -3.44 -21.24 34.53
N GLY A 493 -2.90 -22.07 35.43
CA GLY A 493 -3.67 -22.92 36.34
C GLY A 493 -3.87 -24.34 35.81
N GLU A 494 -4.91 -25.01 36.32
CA GLU A 494 -5.32 -26.35 35.90
C GLU A 494 -6.02 -26.25 34.53
N LEU A 495 -5.45 -26.88 33.51
CA LEU A 495 -5.98 -26.87 32.16
C LEU A 495 -7.16 -27.86 32.05
N PRO A 496 -8.16 -27.58 31.21
CA PRO A 496 -9.29 -28.49 31.05
C PRO A 496 -8.86 -29.75 30.29
N ASN A 497 -9.60 -30.85 30.48
CA ASN A 497 -9.29 -32.15 29.84
C ASN A 497 -9.34 -32.11 28.31
N ASP A 498 -10.04 -31.13 27.73
CA ASP A 498 -10.19 -30.85 26.30
C ASP A 498 -9.35 -29.65 25.84
N ASN A 499 -8.27 -29.31 26.55
CA ASN A 499 -7.29 -28.32 26.11
C ASN A 499 -6.74 -28.63 24.70
N ASN A 500 -6.79 -27.67 23.77
CA ASN A 500 -6.36 -27.88 22.39
C ASN A 500 -4.88 -27.57 22.15
N ILE A 501 -4.14 -27.21 23.21
CA ILE A 501 -2.72 -26.86 23.14
C ILE A 501 -1.88 -27.96 23.77
N ASP A 502 -1.58 -29.00 23.01
CA ASP A 502 -0.96 -30.24 23.47
C ASP A 502 0.40 -30.07 24.20
N TYR A 503 1.11 -28.96 23.94
CA TYR A 503 2.40 -28.67 24.57
C TYR A 503 2.30 -27.89 25.89
N ARG A 504 1.10 -27.45 26.28
CA ARG A 504 0.83 -26.77 27.56
C ARG A 504 0.33 -27.78 28.59
N GLY A 505 0.83 -27.68 29.82
CA GLY A 505 0.34 -28.43 30.98
C GLY A 505 -0.10 -27.54 32.13
N ASP A 506 -0.67 -28.15 33.17
CA ASP A 506 -1.07 -27.48 34.42
C ASP A 506 0.12 -26.74 35.02
N SER A 507 -0.07 -25.45 35.31
CA SER A 507 1.02 -24.59 35.75
C SER A 507 0.59 -23.56 36.78
N ALA A 508 1.55 -23.04 37.54
CA ALA A 508 1.30 -22.04 38.59
C ALA A 508 0.22 -22.47 39.62
N MET A 509 0.12 -23.77 39.91
CA MET A 509 -0.86 -24.36 40.85
C MET A 509 -0.70 -23.90 42.31
N GLY A 510 0.36 -23.16 42.61
CA GLY A 510 0.62 -22.55 43.92
C GLY A 510 0.21 -21.08 44.02
N ASP A 511 -0.29 -20.47 42.95
CA ASP A 511 -0.69 -19.06 42.93
C ASP A 511 -1.79 -18.81 43.97
N LYS A 512 -1.48 -17.95 44.95
CA LYS A 512 -2.35 -17.69 46.10
C LYS A 512 -2.17 -16.28 46.65
N GLY A 513 -3.23 -15.78 47.28
CA GLY A 513 -3.23 -14.48 47.95
C GLY A 513 -2.49 -14.50 49.29
N ASN A 514 -2.36 -13.31 49.87
CA ASN A 514 -1.67 -13.06 51.14
C ASN A 514 -2.29 -13.81 52.34
N ASN A 515 -3.54 -14.26 52.23
CA ASN A 515 -4.24 -15.08 53.25
C ASN A 515 -4.55 -16.49 52.75
N ASN A 516 -3.83 -16.99 51.74
CA ASN A 516 -4.08 -18.27 51.05
C ASN A 516 -5.41 -18.32 50.29
N GLU A 517 -5.91 -17.18 49.82
CA GLU A 517 -6.98 -17.16 48.81
C GLU A 517 -6.47 -17.87 47.54
N ASP A 518 -7.29 -18.70 46.90
CA ASP A 518 -6.92 -19.35 45.65
C ASP A 518 -6.86 -18.31 44.52
N LEU A 519 -5.69 -18.16 43.88
CA LEU A 519 -5.49 -17.28 42.74
C LEU A 519 -5.03 -18.05 41.50
N THR A 520 -5.24 -19.37 41.42
CA THR A 520 -4.99 -20.16 40.21
C THR A 520 -5.97 -19.81 39.09
N GLY A 521 -5.56 -19.98 37.83
CA GLY A 521 -6.37 -19.61 36.65
C GLY A 521 -5.86 -18.34 35.93
N GLY A 522 -6.68 -17.78 35.05
CA GLY A 522 -6.37 -16.57 34.30
C GLY A 522 -5.36 -16.81 33.17
N TRP A 523 -4.92 -15.73 32.52
CA TRP A 523 -3.91 -15.79 31.46
C TRP A 523 -2.55 -15.33 31.93
N TYR A 524 -1.49 -15.94 31.40
CA TYR A 524 -0.21 -15.26 31.30
C TYR A 524 -0.34 -14.09 30.31
N ASP A 525 0.47 -13.06 30.53
CA ASP A 525 0.27 -11.78 29.84
C ASP A 525 0.77 -11.80 28.39
N ALA A 526 1.98 -12.32 28.18
CA ALA A 526 2.73 -12.21 26.93
C ALA A 526 3.63 -13.44 26.69
N GLY A 527 4.87 -13.24 26.21
CA GLY A 527 5.94 -14.25 26.28
C GLY A 527 6.26 -14.76 27.70
N ASP A 528 5.77 -13.97 28.65
CA ASP A 528 5.54 -14.05 30.08
C ASP A 528 5.14 -15.34 30.81
N HIS A 529 5.31 -15.42 32.15
CA HIS A 529 4.37 -16.14 33.02
C HIS A 529 3.81 -15.29 34.18
N VAL A 530 3.87 -13.96 34.07
CA VAL A 530 3.23 -13.03 35.01
C VAL A 530 1.76 -12.90 34.64
N LYS A 531 0.92 -12.69 35.66
CA LYS A 531 -0.51 -12.43 35.48
C LYS A 531 -0.78 -10.96 35.76
N PHE A 532 -0.56 -10.08 34.78
CA PHE A 532 -0.82 -8.65 34.92
C PHE A 532 -2.33 -8.34 34.76
N GLY A 533 -2.93 -7.77 35.81
CA GLY A 533 -4.39 -7.61 35.89
C GLY A 533 -4.96 -6.57 34.93
N LEU A 534 -4.30 -5.43 34.74
CA LEU A 534 -4.80 -4.35 33.88
C LEU A 534 -4.89 -4.79 32.39
N PRO A 535 -3.83 -5.27 31.73
CA PRO A 535 -3.92 -5.73 30.34
C PRO A 535 -4.83 -6.96 30.18
N MET A 536 -4.87 -7.88 31.16
CA MET A 536 -5.79 -9.02 31.14
C MET A 536 -7.26 -8.57 31.19
N ALA A 537 -7.59 -7.62 32.06
CA ALA A 537 -8.93 -7.04 32.15
C ALA A 537 -9.30 -6.30 30.86
N ALA A 538 -8.41 -5.47 30.32
CA ALA A 538 -8.64 -4.76 29.07
C ALA A 538 -8.87 -5.73 27.89
N SER A 539 -8.06 -6.79 27.81
CA SER A 539 -8.21 -7.85 26.81
C SER A 539 -9.57 -8.52 26.92
N THR A 540 -9.98 -8.86 28.14
CA THR A 540 -11.29 -9.48 28.42
C THR A 540 -12.43 -8.55 28.02
N THR A 541 -12.36 -7.26 28.33
CA THR A 541 -13.40 -6.29 27.94
C THR A 541 -13.52 -6.18 26.42
N LEU A 542 -12.40 -6.08 25.69
CA LEU A 542 -12.42 -5.97 24.23
C LEU A 542 -12.96 -7.25 23.57
N LEU A 543 -12.53 -8.42 24.02
CA LEU A 543 -13.04 -9.71 23.54
C LEU A 543 -14.55 -9.84 23.80
N ALA A 544 -15.00 -9.53 25.02
CA ALA A 544 -16.42 -9.54 25.36
C ALA A 544 -17.21 -8.54 24.50
N TRP A 545 -16.63 -7.37 24.22
CA TRP A 545 -17.25 -6.40 23.33
C TRP A 545 -17.37 -6.91 21.89
N GLY A 546 -16.31 -7.51 21.35
CA GLY A 546 -16.33 -8.14 20.03
C GLY A 546 -17.40 -9.23 19.93
N ILE A 547 -17.54 -10.08 20.95
CA ILE A 547 -18.59 -11.11 21.02
C ILE A 547 -19.99 -10.47 21.05
N ILE A 548 -20.20 -9.42 21.84
CA ILE A 548 -21.49 -8.71 21.90
C ILE A 548 -21.86 -8.07 20.56
N GLU A 549 -20.89 -7.45 19.90
CA GLU A 549 -21.13 -6.67 18.67
C GLU A 549 -21.23 -7.56 17.42
N PHE A 550 -20.56 -8.72 17.43
CA PHE A 550 -20.41 -9.61 16.29
C PHE A 550 -20.77 -11.07 16.63
N GLU A 551 -21.70 -11.28 17.54
CA GLU A 551 -22.15 -12.61 18.01
C GLU A 551 -22.48 -13.56 16.85
N GLY A 552 -23.15 -13.02 15.82
CA GLY A 552 -23.51 -13.77 14.62
C GLY A 552 -22.30 -14.34 13.87
N VAL A 553 -21.17 -13.64 13.89
CA VAL A 553 -19.92 -14.11 13.27
C VAL A 553 -19.31 -15.27 14.05
N TYR A 554 -19.20 -15.15 15.38
CA TYR A 554 -18.69 -16.24 16.22
C TYR A 554 -19.53 -17.51 16.06
N ASN A 555 -20.86 -17.37 16.01
CA ASN A 555 -21.76 -18.48 15.73
C ASN A 555 -21.55 -19.06 14.32
N ALA A 556 -21.46 -18.20 13.30
CA ALA A 556 -21.26 -18.62 11.91
C ALA A 556 -19.92 -19.32 11.68
N CYS A 557 -18.88 -18.95 12.43
CA CYS A 557 -17.57 -19.59 12.39
C CYS A 557 -17.49 -20.86 13.27
N GLY A 558 -18.51 -21.17 14.07
CA GLY A 558 -18.48 -22.29 15.02
C GLY A 558 -17.65 -22.04 16.28
N GLU A 559 -17.22 -20.80 16.49
CA GLU A 559 -16.29 -20.41 17.55
C GLU A 559 -16.97 -19.81 18.78
N TYR A 560 -18.31 -19.70 18.79
CA TYR A 560 -19.04 -19.05 19.88
C TYR A 560 -18.79 -19.69 21.25
N ASN A 561 -18.85 -21.02 21.36
CA ASN A 561 -18.60 -21.69 22.64
C ASN A 561 -17.14 -21.56 23.09
N HIS A 562 -16.18 -21.61 22.16
CA HIS A 562 -14.76 -21.39 22.46
C HIS A 562 -14.53 -19.94 22.93
N ALA A 563 -15.21 -18.96 22.34
CA ALA A 563 -15.17 -17.57 22.78
C ALA A 563 -15.82 -17.39 24.16
N LEU A 564 -16.92 -18.09 24.47
CA LEU A 564 -17.50 -18.10 25.82
C LEU A 564 -16.52 -18.68 26.85
N ASP A 565 -15.90 -19.82 26.54
CA ASP A 565 -14.90 -20.45 27.40
C ASP A 565 -13.68 -19.55 27.62
N GLN A 566 -13.21 -18.88 26.57
CA GLN A 566 -12.18 -17.84 26.63
C GLN A 566 -12.54 -16.73 27.63
N ILE A 567 -13.73 -16.12 27.53
CA ILE A 567 -14.14 -15.06 28.47
C ILE A 567 -14.25 -15.60 29.90
N ARG A 568 -14.86 -16.79 30.07
CA ARG A 568 -15.03 -17.41 31.38
C ARG A 568 -13.70 -17.64 32.08
N TRP A 569 -12.67 -18.06 31.34
CA TRP A 569 -11.33 -18.31 31.87
C TRP A 569 -10.74 -17.11 32.62
N ALA A 570 -10.87 -15.92 32.03
CA ALA A 570 -10.40 -14.68 32.65
C ALA A 570 -11.33 -14.22 33.78
N THR A 571 -12.66 -14.31 33.60
CA THR A 571 -13.60 -13.81 34.60
C THR A 571 -13.67 -14.67 35.86
N ASP A 572 -13.49 -15.99 35.76
CA ASP A 572 -13.34 -16.87 36.92
C ASP A 572 -12.13 -16.45 37.77
N TYR A 573 -11.03 -16.09 37.12
CA TYR A 573 -9.85 -15.55 37.80
C TYR A 573 -10.13 -14.18 38.45
N PHE A 574 -10.84 -13.27 37.78
CA PHE A 574 -11.21 -11.98 38.39
C PHE A 574 -12.12 -12.13 39.61
N ILE A 575 -13.06 -13.10 39.59
CA ILE A 575 -13.90 -13.42 40.75
C ILE A 575 -13.03 -13.89 41.93
N LYS A 576 -12.07 -14.79 41.68
CA LYS A 576 -11.10 -15.23 42.70
C LYS A 576 -10.27 -14.06 43.26
N CYS A 577 -9.85 -13.14 42.40
CA CYS A 577 -9.07 -11.96 42.79
C CYS A 577 -9.85 -10.93 43.62
N HIS A 578 -11.18 -10.83 43.43
CA HIS A 578 -12.05 -9.91 44.16
C HIS A 578 -12.48 -10.51 45.51
N VAL A 579 -11.54 -10.50 46.46
CA VAL A 579 -11.68 -11.21 47.74
C VAL A 579 -12.52 -10.47 48.78
N SER A 580 -12.72 -9.16 48.61
CA SER A 580 -13.64 -8.35 49.41
C SER A 580 -14.05 -7.10 48.66
N ASN A 581 -15.12 -6.42 49.12
CA ASN A 581 -15.68 -5.25 48.44
C ASN A 581 -14.68 -4.16 48.03
N ASN A 582 -13.57 -4.00 48.76
CA ASN A 582 -12.55 -2.99 48.47
C ASN A 582 -11.14 -3.59 48.39
N GLU A 583 -11.03 -4.85 47.96
CA GLU A 583 -9.74 -5.52 47.76
C GLU A 583 -9.75 -6.36 46.48
N LEU A 584 -8.79 -6.10 45.60
CA LEU A 584 -8.61 -6.82 44.34
C LEU A 584 -7.14 -7.18 44.15
N TYR A 585 -6.83 -8.47 43.96
CA TYR A 585 -5.51 -8.89 43.49
C TYR A 585 -5.34 -8.53 42.00
N ILE A 586 -4.27 -7.81 41.69
CA ILE A 586 -4.03 -7.24 40.36
C ILE A 586 -2.77 -7.79 39.69
N GLN A 587 -2.00 -8.61 40.41
CA GLN A 587 -0.84 -9.27 39.85
C GLN A 587 -0.49 -10.54 40.63
N VAL A 588 -0.07 -11.58 39.91
CA VAL A 588 0.60 -12.75 40.49
C VAL A 588 1.89 -13.05 39.71
N GLY A 589 2.99 -13.19 40.44
CA GLY A 589 4.35 -13.20 39.90
C GLY A 589 4.99 -11.82 39.99
N ASP A 590 6.29 -11.77 40.34
CA ASP A 590 7.11 -10.57 40.23
C ASP A 590 7.75 -10.56 38.85
N GLY A 591 7.58 -9.49 38.07
CA GLY A 591 8.01 -9.45 36.69
C GLY A 591 9.52 -9.57 36.54
N HIS A 592 10.31 -9.04 37.46
CA HIS A 592 11.77 -9.18 37.38
C HIS A 592 12.24 -10.61 37.67
N VAL A 593 11.62 -11.28 38.64
CA VAL A 593 11.95 -12.67 38.99
C VAL A 593 11.45 -13.63 37.90
N ASP A 594 10.25 -13.42 37.39
CA ASP A 594 9.68 -14.20 36.28
C ASP A 594 10.52 -14.03 35.02
N HIS A 595 10.92 -12.80 34.68
CA HIS A 595 11.68 -12.52 33.47
C HIS A 595 13.12 -13.05 33.51
N ALA A 596 13.66 -13.32 34.69
CA ALA A 596 14.95 -14.01 34.86
C ALA A 596 14.89 -15.51 34.50
N TYR A 597 13.69 -16.05 34.33
CA TYR A 597 13.44 -17.42 33.92
C TYR A 597 13.06 -17.51 32.43
N TRP A 598 13.56 -18.54 31.76
CA TRP A 598 13.12 -18.95 30.42
C TRP A 598 12.95 -20.46 30.42
N GLY A 599 11.72 -20.93 30.23
CA GLY A 599 11.37 -22.35 30.30
C GLY A 599 9.86 -22.55 30.27
N ARG A 600 9.39 -23.76 30.58
CA ARG A 600 7.95 -24.06 30.61
C ARG A 600 7.29 -23.54 31.89
N PRO A 601 6.02 -23.11 31.85
CA PRO A 601 5.36 -22.60 33.05
C PRO A 601 5.18 -23.64 34.16
N GLU A 602 5.01 -24.93 33.82
CA GLU A 602 4.88 -26.02 34.80
C GLU A 602 6.18 -26.35 35.55
N GLU A 603 7.32 -25.84 35.07
CA GLU A 603 8.65 -26.03 35.67
C GLU A 603 9.11 -24.83 36.52
N MET A 604 8.25 -23.83 36.70
CA MET A 604 8.53 -22.68 37.56
C MET A 604 8.75 -23.12 39.02
N THR A 605 9.80 -22.60 39.64
CA THR A 605 10.18 -22.90 41.04
C THR A 605 10.42 -21.67 41.90
N MET A 606 10.45 -20.48 41.28
CA MET A 606 10.57 -19.22 41.99
C MET A 606 9.29 -18.90 42.77
N ASP A 607 9.42 -18.07 43.80
CA ASP A 607 8.27 -17.50 44.48
C ASP A 607 7.46 -16.61 43.52
N ARG A 608 6.13 -16.77 43.53
CA ARG A 608 5.19 -16.00 42.71
C ARG A 608 4.29 -15.15 43.61
N PRO A 609 4.74 -13.96 44.05
CA PRO A 609 4.00 -13.13 44.99
C PRO A 609 2.72 -12.59 44.36
N ALA A 610 1.70 -12.34 45.18
CA ALA A 610 0.44 -11.73 44.76
C ALA A 610 0.33 -10.29 45.27
N LEU A 611 0.06 -9.34 44.38
CA LEU A 611 -0.12 -7.93 44.70
C LEU A 611 -1.59 -7.56 44.61
N LYS A 612 -2.07 -6.75 45.57
CA LYS A 612 -3.45 -6.27 45.60
C LYS A 612 -3.55 -4.78 45.87
N VAL A 613 -4.58 -4.18 45.33
CA VAL A 613 -5.04 -2.83 45.67
C VAL A 613 -6.11 -2.90 46.74
N THR A 614 -6.17 -1.85 47.57
CA THR A 614 -7.13 -1.74 48.67
C THR A 614 -7.66 -0.31 48.79
N ALA A 615 -8.63 -0.07 49.67
CA ALA A 615 -9.08 1.28 50.00
C ALA A 615 -7.95 2.25 50.42
N SER A 616 -6.86 1.75 51.03
CA SER A 616 -5.70 2.57 51.42
C SER A 616 -4.59 2.62 50.36
N LEU A 617 -4.66 1.74 49.36
CA LEU A 617 -3.72 1.60 48.24
C LEU A 617 -4.54 1.50 46.95
N PRO A 618 -5.20 2.60 46.52
CA PRO A 618 -6.20 2.57 45.45
C PRO A 618 -5.62 2.27 44.07
N GLY A 619 -6.48 1.81 43.17
CA GLY A 619 -6.15 1.52 41.76
C GLY A 619 -7.38 1.59 40.88
N SER A 620 -7.96 2.77 40.71
CA SER A 620 -9.20 3.02 39.97
C SER A 620 -9.15 2.54 38.52
N ASP A 621 -7.97 2.61 37.91
CA ASP A 621 -7.68 2.11 36.56
C ASP A 621 -7.93 0.60 36.48
N VAL A 622 -7.10 -0.22 37.15
CA VAL A 622 -7.19 -1.68 37.08
C VAL A 622 -8.49 -2.22 37.69
N VAL A 623 -8.99 -1.61 38.76
CA VAL A 623 -10.28 -1.99 39.38
C VAL A 623 -11.43 -1.61 38.45
N GLY A 624 -11.38 -0.44 37.82
CA GLY A 624 -12.37 0.02 36.86
C GLY A 624 -12.40 -0.86 35.60
N GLU A 625 -11.24 -1.17 35.01
CA GLU A 625 -11.16 -2.07 33.87
C GLU A 625 -11.66 -3.48 34.22
N THR A 626 -11.36 -4.00 35.41
CA THR A 626 -11.89 -5.29 35.87
C THR A 626 -13.41 -5.25 36.02
N ALA A 627 -13.97 -4.13 36.54
CA ALA A 627 -15.40 -3.93 36.60
C ALA A 627 -16.04 -3.84 35.20
N ALA A 628 -15.37 -3.21 34.23
CA ALA A 628 -15.79 -3.14 32.84
C ALA A 628 -15.82 -4.54 32.20
N ALA A 629 -14.76 -5.33 32.38
CA ALA A 629 -14.66 -6.70 31.88
C ALA A 629 -15.80 -7.59 32.41
N LEU A 630 -16.04 -7.56 33.73
CA LEU A 630 -17.10 -8.33 34.37
C LEU A 630 -18.51 -7.85 33.94
N ALA A 631 -18.71 -6.54 33.78
CA ALA A 631 -19.97 -5.99 33.28
C ALA A 631 -20.22 -6.41 31.82
N ALA A 632 -19.22 -6.33 30.94
CA ALA A 632 -19.32 -6.79 29.55
C ALA A 632 -19.59 -8.30 29.49
N ALA A 633 -18.83 -9.11 30.23
CA ALA A 633 -19.02 -10.55 30.32
C ALA A 633 -20.41 -10.94 30.86
N SER A 634 -20.97 -10.17 31.80
CA SER A 634 -22.34 -10.41 32.28
C SER A 634 -23.37 -10.34 31.15
N ILE A 635 -23.15 -9.49 30.15
CA ILE A 635 -24.00 -9.39 28.95
C ILE A 635 -23.80 -10.63 28.08
N VAL A 636 -22.55 -11.04 27.86
CA VAL A 636 -22.19 -12.24 27.07
C VAL A 636 -22.88 -13.50 27.61
N PHE A 637 -22.88 -13.69 28.93
CA PHE A 637 -23.47 -14.89 29.57
C PHE A 637 -24.96 -14.77 29.89
N LYS A 638 -25.59 -13.63 29.63
CA LYS A 638 -26.96 -13.35 30.08
C LYS A 638 -27.98 -14.44 29.73
N ASP A 639 -27.89 -14.95 28.50
CA ASP A 639 -28.85 -15.91 27.96
C ASP A 639 -28.38 -17.37 28.10
N ASN A 640 -27.07 -17.63 28.17
CA ASN A 640 -26.50 -18.98 28.23
C ASN A 640 -26.21 -19.46 29.67
N ASP A 641 -25.94 -18.54 30.60
CA ASP A 641 -25.71 -18.83 32.02
C ASP A 641 -26.11 -17.62 32.88
N SER A 642 -27.41 -17.46 33.10
CA SER A 642 -27.94 -16.32 33.85
C SER A 642 -27.46 -16.25 35.30
N SER A 643 -27.08 -17.40 35.89
CA SER A 643 -26.58 -17.43 37.28
C SER A 643 -25.19 -16.79 37.33
N TYR A 644 -24.30 -17.23 36.44
CA TYR A 644 -22.96 -16.66 36.32
C TYR A 644 -23.01 -15.21 35.86
N SER A 645 -23.89 -14.86 34.91
CA SER A 645 -24.13 -13.47 34.50
C SER A 645 -24.46 -12.56 35.69
N ASN A 646 -25.33 -12.99 36.61
CA ASN A 646 -25.67 -12.20 37.80
C ASN A 646 -24.49 -12.07 38.78
N GLU A 647 -23.72 -13.15 38.98
CA GLU A 647 -22.52 -13.14 39.82
C GLU A 647 -21.47 -12.16 39.29
N LEU A 648 -21.17 -12.23 37.99
CA LEU A 648 -20.28 -11.29 37.31
C LEU A 648 -20.73 -9.84 37.52
N LEU A 649 -22.02 -9.59 37.34
CA LEU A 649 -22.59 -8.25 37.46
C LEU A 649 -22.55 -7.71 38.90
N ASP A 650 -22.69 -8.57 39.92
CA ASP A 650 -22.58 -8.16 41.32
C ASP A 650 -21.14 -7.84 41.72
N HIS A 651 -20.16 -8.60 41.22
CA HIS A 651 -18.74 -8.25 41.34
C HIS A 651 -18.44 -6.93 40.61
N ALA A 652 -18.93 -6.75 39.39
CA ALA A 652 -18.72 -5.54 38.59
C ALA A 652 -19.22 -4.27 39.29
N LYS A 653 -20.44 -4.29 39.86
CA LYS A 653 -20.99 -3.15 40.61
C LYS A 653 -20.13 -2.81 41.82
N THR A 654 -19.74 -3.84 42.58
CA THR A 654 -18.95 -3.66 43.81
C THR A 654 -17.57 -3.10 43.51
N LEU A 655 -16.89 -3.63 42.49
CA LEU A 655 -15.58 -3.15 42.06
C LEU A 655 -15.66 -1.72 41.51
N PHE A 656 -16.71 -1.38 40.76
CA PHE A 656 -16.88 0.00 40.30
C PHE A 656 -17.09 0.98 41.45
N ASP A 657 -17.88 0.61 42.46
CA ASP A 657 -18.04 1.43 43.66
C ASP A 657 -16.69 1.61 44.40
N PHE A 658 -15.88 0.55 44.48
CA PHE A 658 -14.51 0.63 45.00
C PHE A 658 -13.64 1.59 44.17
N ALA A 659 -13.60 1.43 42.85
CA ALA A 659 -12.78 2.26 41.95
C ALA A 659 -13.14 3.74 42.02
N ASP A 660 -14.44 4.07 42.07
CA ASP A 660 -14.92 5.46 42.09
C ASP A 660 -14.76 6.10 43.48
N GLN A 661 -15.01 5.34 44.55
CA GLN A 661 -14.91 5.85 45.92
C GLN A 661 -13.46 6.07 46.37
N TYR A 662 -12.53 5.20 45.95
CA TYR A 662 -11.13 5.23 46.36
C TYR A 662 -10.23 5.47 45.15
N ARG A 663 -10.00 6.76 44.85
CA ARG A 663 -9.36 7.17 43.60
C ARG A 663 -7.84 7.17 43.65
N GLY A 664 -7.22 6.54 42.65
CA GLY A 664 -5.77 6.58 42.45
C GLY A 664 -5.32 5.65 41.32
N LYS A 665 -4.12 5.88 40.79
CA LYS A 665 -3.52 4.97 39.81
C LYS A 665 -2.90 3.78 40.55
N TYR A 666 -3.12 2.55 40.10
CA TYR A 666 -2.60 1.39 40.82
C TYR A 666 -1.08 1.37 40.92
N THR A 667 -0.37 1.94 39.93
CA THR A 667 1.09 2.05 39.92
C THR A 667 1.65 3.10 40.87
N ASP A 668 0.81 4.02 41.36
CA ASP A 668 1.20 4.93 42.44
C ASP A 668 1.11 4.23 43.80
N SER A 669 0.22 3.24 43.91
CA SER A 669 0.03 2.40 45.10
C SER A 669 1.04 1.25 45.19
N LEU A 670 1.41 0.68 44.05
CA LEU A 670 2.30 -0.47 43.92
C LEU A 670 3.35 -0.17 42.84
N SER A 671 4.63 -0.14 43.22
CA SER A 671 5.69 0.32 42.32
C SER A 671 6.12 -0.71 41.27
N GLU A 672 6.05 -2.00 41.60
CA GLU A 672 6.55 -3.08 40.75
C GLU A 672 5.80 -3.19 39.40
N PRO A 673 4.45 -3.15 39.35
CA PRO A 673 3.74 -3.19 38.08
C PRO A 673 4.06 -2.00 37.16
N GLY A 674 4.44 -0.85 37.74
CA GLY A 674 4.74 0.38 37.00
C GLY A 674 6.04 0.36 36.17
N SER A 675 6.83 -0.72 36.27
CA SER A 675 7.97 -1.01 35.39
C SER A 675 7.56 -1.73 34.10
N PHE A 676 6.35 -2.27 34.04
CA PHE A 676 5.83 -3.08 32.93
C PHE A 676 4.58 -2.41 32.32
N TYR A 677 3.49 -2.36 33.08
CA TYR A 677 2.21 -1.80 32.67
C TYR A 677 1.90 -0.51 33.42
N ARG A 678 2.67 0.55 33.13
CA ARG A 678 2.47 1.85 33.78
C ARG A 678 1.10 2.45 33.45
N SER A 679 0.34 2.79 34.49
CA SER A 679 -0.87 3.61 34.33
C SER A 679 -0.53 5.09 34.16
N TYR A 680 -1.14 5.72 33.14
CA TYR A 680 -1.02 7.16 32.88
C TYR A 680 -2.26 7.95 33.31
N GLY A 681 -3.36 7.27 33.62
CA GLY A 681 -4.65 7.86 33.99
C GLY A 681 -5.58 6.83 34.63
N TYR A 682 -6.76 7.26 35.03
CA TYR A 682 -7.83 6.35 35.48
C TYR A 682 -9.24 6.85 35.16
N ASN A 683 -9.38 8.09 34.66
CA ASN A 683 -10.72 8.68 34.46
C ASN A 683 -11.42 8.02 33.28
N ASP A 684 -10.68 7.61 32.27
CA ASP A 684 -11.19 6.87 31.14
C ASP A 684 -11.62 5.45 31.54
N GLU A 685 -10.91 4.74 32.42
CA GLU A 685 -11.40 3.47 33.00
C GLU A 685 -12.67 3.67 33.84
N LEU A 686 -12.77 4.74 34.62
CA LEU A 686 -13.99 5.05 35.36
C LEU A 686 -15.17 5.37 34.41
N ALA A 687 -14.92 6.11 33.33
CA ALA A 687 -15.93 6.37 32.30
C ALA A 687 -16.35 5.08 31.59
N TRP A 688 -15.37 4.24 31.27
CA TRP A 688 -15.51 2.95 30.59
C TRP A 688 -16.33 1.95 31.39
N ALA A 689 -15.95 1.72 32.65
CA ALA A 689 -16.66 0.83 33.58
C ALA A 689 -18.10 1.29 33.82
N ALA A 690 -18.31 2.60 34.01
CA ALA A 690 -19.64 3.17 34.18
C ALA A 690 -20.51 2.98 32.92
N ALA A 691 -19.95 3.16 31.72
CA ALA A 691 -20.67 2.95 30.47
C ALA A 691 -21.07 1.48 30.29
N TRP A 692 -20.18 0.53 30.60
CA TRP A 692 -20.48 -0.90 30.56
C TRP A 692 -21.54 -1.31 31.59
N LEU A 693 -21.45 -0.82 32.82
CA LEU A 693 -22.46 -1.05 33.84
C LEU A 693 -23.82 -0.47 33.44
N TYR A 694 -23.85 0.68 32.76
CA TYR A 694 -25.09 1.19 32.17
C TYR A 694 -25.61 0.25 31.06
N LYS A 695 -24.75 -0.22 30.13
CA LYS A 695 -25.15 -1.18 29.09
C LYS A 695 -25.73 -2.46 29.68
N ALA A 696 -25.14 -2.96 30.77
CA ALA A 696 -25.56 -4.20 31.43
C ALA A 696 -26.85 -4.04 32.27
N THR A 697 -27.05 -2.89 32.92
CA THR A 697 -28.12 -2.72 33.93
C THR A 697 -29.27 -1.80 33.52
N GLY A 698 -29.04 -0.89 32.57
CA GLY A 698 -29.94 0.23 32.28
C GLY A 698 -30.06 1.27 33.41
N THR A 699 -29.22 1.19 34.45
CA THR A 699 -29.34 2.08 35.62
C THR A 699 -28.75 3.46 35.32
N GLN A 700 -29.61 4.47 35.27
CA GLN A 700 -29.26 5.83 34.82
C GLN A 700 -28.09 6.49 35.59
N SER A 701 -27.89 6.16 36.87
CA SER A 701 -26.77 6.71 37.65
C SER A 701 -25.41 6.34 37.06
N TYR A 702 -25.27 5.18 36.44
CA TYR A 702 -24.03 4.79 35.76
C TYR A 702 -23.80 5.61 34.48
N LEU A 703 -24.83 5.87 33.68
CA LEU A 703 -24.70 6.76 32.52
C LEU A 703 -24.29 8.17 32.95
N THR A 704 -24.88 8.70 34.02
CA THR A 704 -24.49 10.00 34.60
C THR A 704 -23.02 10.00 35.02
N LYS A 705 -22.54 8.93 35.67
CA LYS A 705 -21.12 8.80 36.04
C LYS A 705 -20.22 8.71 34.80
N ALA A 706 -20.57 7.90 33.80
CA ALA A 706 -19.83 7.77 32.54
C ALA A 706 -19.66 9.13 31.86
N THR A 707 -20.74 9.91 31.74
CA THR A 707 -20.68 11.28 31.21
C THR A 707 -19.82 12.21 32.07
N SER A 708 -19.80 12.04 33.39
CA SER A 708 -19.02 12.91 34.29
C SER A 708 -17.50 12.69 34.21
N PHE A 709 -17.08 11.46 33.89
CA PHE A 709 -15.66 11.11 33.74
C PHE A 709 -15.14 11.26 32.32
N TYR A 710 -16.04 11.32 31.33
CA TYR A 710 -15.71 11.44 29.92
C TYR A 710 -14.84 12.66 29.59
N SER A 711 -13.82 12.44 28.76
CA SER A 711 -12.99 13.48 28.15
C SER A 711 -13.28 13.61 26.65
N SER A 712 -13.45 14.85 26.18
CA SER A 712 -13.78 15.17 24.77
C SER A 712 -12.57 15.28 23.83
N GLY A 713 -11.35 15.06 24.35
CA GLY A 713 -10.13 15.12 23.53
C GLY A 713 -10.04 13.99 22.50
N THR A 714 -9.32 14.23 21.40
CA THR A 714 -8.99 13.17 20.45
C THR A 714 -8.05 12.16 21.12
N PRO A 715 -8.45 10.88 21.27
CA PRO A 715 -7.65 9.86 21.94
C PRO A 715 -6.32 9.62 21.24
N TRP A 716 -5.30 9.19 21.99
CA TRP A 716 -4.02 8.83 21.38
C TRP A 716 -4.15 7.48 20.66
N ALA A 717 -4.72 6.48 21.30
CA ALA A 717 -5.10 5.21 20.71
C ALA A 717 -6.22 4.56 21.54
N LEU A 718 -6.77 3.43 21.08
CA LEU A 718 -7.40 2.48 21.97
C LEU A 718 -6.33 1.45 22.39
N SER A 719 -6.10 1.28 23.68
CA SER A 719 -5.11 0.33 24.21
C SER A 719 -5.53 -0.23 25.56
N TRP A 720 -4.65 -1.01 26.20
CA TRP A 720 -4.83 -1.46 27.58
C TRP A 720 -4.77 -0.33 28.62
N ASP A 721 -4.25 0.85 28.26
CA ASP A 721 -4.12 2.03 29.14
C ASP A 721 -5.05 3.19 28.76
N ASP A 722 -5.36 3.40 27.47
CA ASP A 722 -6.24 4.47 27.00
C ASP A 722 -7.56 3.90 26.49
N LYS A 723 -8.67 4.22 27.18
CA LYS A 723 -10.03 3.77 26.82
C LYS A 723 -10.86 4.83 26.14
N ASN A 724 -10.34 6.04 25.92
CA ASN A 724 -11.17 7.17 25.48
C ASN A 724 -11.85 6.90 24.12
N ALA A 725 -11.17 6.26 23.17
CA ALA A 725 -11.78 5.88 21.88
C ALA A 725 -12.92 4.85 22.05
N GLY A 726 -12.73 3.89 22.96
CA GLY A 726 -13.76 2.91 23.34
C GLY A 726 -14.95 3.58 24.00
N VAL A 727 -14.71 4.47 24.98
CA VAL A 727 -15.75 5.26 25.66
C VAL A 727 -16.53 6.10 24.66
N GLN A 728 -15.88 6.77 23.70
CA GLN A 728 -16.54 7.56 22.67
C GLN A 728 -17.52 6.71 21.85
N MET A 729 -17.07 5.56 21.35
CA MET A 729 -17.92 4.67 20.55
C MET A 729 -19.05 4.06 21.40
N LEU A 730 -18.74 3.57 22.60
CA LEU A 730 -19.74 2.97 23.49
C LEU A 730 -20.80 3.99 23.93
N MET A 731 -20.39 5.21 24.30
CA MET A 731 -21.32 6.28 24.67
C MET A 731 -22.17 6.74 23.49
N TYR A 732 -21.63 6.74 22.27
CA TYR A 732 -22.43 6.96 21.06
C TYR A 732 -23.50 5.88 20.91
N GLN A 733 -23.15 4.60 21.02
CA GLN A 733 -24.11 3.49 20.94
C GLN A 733 -25.20 3.58 22.02
N LEU A 734 -24.85 4.01 23.23
CA LEU A 734 -25.75 4.08 24.37
C LEU A 734 -26.70 5.28 24.33
N THR A 735 -26.30 6.39 23.71
CA THR A 735 -27.03 7.67 23.80
C THR A 735 -27.54 8.19 22.46
N GLY A 736 -26.95 7.76 21.35
CA GLY A 736 -27.18 8.35 20.02
C GLY A 736 -26.71 9.80 19.88
N SER A 737 -25.96 10.34 20.85
CA SER A 737 -25.53 11.74 20.84
C SER A 737 -24.55 12.02 19.70
N ASN A 738 -24.79 13.10 18.96
CA ASN A 738 -23.90 13.56 17.91
C ASN A 738 -22.53 14.00 18.45
N ASP A 739 -22.42 14.39 19.71
CA ASP A 739 -21.14 14.80 20.30
C ASP A 739 -20.17 13.61 20.36
N TYR A 740 -20.64 12.46 20.84
CA TYR A 740 -19.86 11.23 20.86
C TYR A 740 -19.62 10.70 19.45
N LYS A 741 -20.62 10.78 18.55
CA LYS A 741 -20.44 10.44 17.13
C LYS A 741 -19.31 11.24 16.48
N ASN A 742 -19.30 12.56 16.71
CA ASN A 742 -18.28 13.46 16.17
C ASN A 742 -16.91 13.18 16.79
N ALA A 743 -16.85 12.79 18.07
CA ALA A 743 -15.61 12.37 18.71
C ALA A 743 -15.04 11.09 18.06
N VAL A 744 -15.89 10.08 17.79
CA VAL A 744 -15.49 8.87 17.04
C VAL A 744 -14.98 9.23 15.65
N ILE A 745 -15.68 10.12 14.94
CA ILE A 745 -15.24 10.61 13.61
C ILE A 745 -13.87 11.29 13.73
N GLY A 746 -13.68 12.18 14.71
CA GLY A 746 -12.42 12.88 14.93
C GLY A 746 -11.26 11.93 15.26
N PHE A 747 -11.52 10.90 16.06
CA PHE A 747 -10.57 9.83 16.33
C PHE A 747 -10.21 9.08 15.05
N LEU A 748 -11.19 8.47 14.35
CA LEU A 748 -10.92 7.67 13.16
C LEU A 748 -10.31 8.48 12.01
N ASP A 749 -10.71 9.75 11.84
CA ASP A 749 -10.13 10.64 10.84
C ASP A 749 -8.67 10.99 11.16
N SER A 750 -8.26 10.97 12.43
CA SER A 750 -6.86 11.15 12.82
C SER A 750 -5.99 9.92 12.47
N TRP A 751 -6.61 8.75 12.25
CA TRP A 751 -6.01 7.47 11.88
C TRP A 751 -6.15 7.10 10.39
N GLN A 752 -7.06 7.71 9.63
CA GLN A 752 -6.99 7.79 8.16
C GLN A 752 -5.76 8.64 7.74
N PRO A 753 -5.27 8.62 6.48
CA PRO A 753 -4.11 9.44 6.08
C PRO A 753 -4.36 10.91 6.47
N GLY A 754 -3.79 11.27 7.61
CA GLY A 754 -4.32 12.27 8.54
C GLY A 754 -3.15 12.66 9.45
N SER A 755 -3.26 12.46 10.77
CA SER A 755 -2.13 12.77 11.68
C SER A 755 -1.20 11.59 11.96
N ILE A 756 -1.64 10.36 11.70
CA ILE A 756 -0.83 9.17 11.98
C ILE A 756 0.17 8.89 10.87
N THR A 757 1.33 8.35 11.24
CA THR A 757 2.33 7.84 10.29
C THR A 757 1.79 6.59 9.62
N TYR A 758 2.01 6.46 8.31
CA TYR A 758 1.78 5.22 7.58
C TYR A 758 3.12 4.68 7.09
N THR A 759 3.33 3.38 7.24
CA THR A 759 4.48 2.71 6.63
C THR A 759 4.37 2.72 5.10
N PRO A 760 5.46 2.55 4.34
CA PRO A 760 5.43 2.44 2.88
C PRO A 760 4.39 1.46 2.32
N ASN A 761 4.15 0.33 2.99
CA ASN A 761 3.18 -0.69 2.59
C ASN A 761 1.78 -0.51 3.21
N GLY A 762 1.54 0.58 3.94
CA GLY A 762 0.19 1.02 4.32
C GLY A 762 -0.29 0.64 5.73
N LEU A 763 0.59 0.25 6.65
CA LEU A 763 0.24 0.08 8.06
C LEU A 763 0.12 1.43 8.75
N ALA A 764 -0.96 1.67 9.49
CA ALA A 764 -1.14 2.84 10.34
C ALA A 764 -0.23 2.73 11.60
N TRP A 765 0.99 3.23 11.47
CA TRP A 765 2.05 3.02 12.45
C TRP A 765 2.02 4.07 13.57
N ARG A 766 1.69 3.64 14.80
CA ARG A 766 1.56 4.54 15.95
C ARG A 766 2.80 4.66 16.83
N SER A 767 3.47 3.53 17.05
CA SER A 767 4.57 3.38 18.00
C SER A 767 5.34 2.11 17.66
N GLU A 768 6.62 2.05 18.03
CA GLU A 768 7.47 0.87 17.87
C GLU A 768 6.98 -0.32 18.71
N TRP A 769 6.32 -0.06 19.84
CA TRP A 769 5.80 -1.10 20.71
C TRP A 769 4.42 -1.54 20.24
N GLY A 770 4.33 -2.71 19.63
CA GLY A 770 3.08 -3.28 19.12
C GLY A 770 2.34 -2.38 18.12
N PRO A 771 2.96 -1.94 17.01
CA PRO A 771 2.28 -1.17 15.98
C PRO A 771 1.06 -1.89 15.40
N LEU A 772 1.13 -3.22 15.24
CA LEU A 772 -0.01 -4.01 14.74
C LEU A 772 -1.17 -4.03 15.73
N ARG A 773 -0.90 -4.16 17.04
CA ARG A 773 -1.92 -4.05 18.10
C ARG A 773 -2.68 -2.74 18.02
N TYR A 774 -1.98 -1.62 17.86
CA TYR A 774 -2.64 -0.31 17.78
C TYR A 774 -3.51 -0.14 16.53
N SER A 775 -3.03 -0.63 15.39
CA SER A 775 -3.81 -0.65 14.15
C SER A 775 -5.04 -1.56 14.28
N ALA A 776 -4.89 -2.71 14.93
CA ALA A 776 -5.97 -3.68 15.13
C ALA A 776 -7.07 -3.12 16.04
N ASN A 777 -6.69 -2.52 17.17
CA ASN A 777 -7.62 -1.87 18.09
C ASN A 777 -8.41 -0.74 17.41
N THR A 778 -7.73 0.04 16.56
CA THR A 778 -8.40 1.09 15.78
C THR A 778 -9.30 0.51 14.70
N ALA A 779 -8.88 -0.56 14.03
CA ALA A 779 -9.70 -1.28 13.06
C ALA A 779 -10.97 -1.86 13.69
N PHE A 780 -10.94 -2.27 14.96
CA PHE A 780 -12.13 -2.71 15.69
C PHE A 780 -13.16 -1.58 15.84
N ILE A 781 -12.74 -0.38 16.26
CA ILE A 781 -13.62 0.80 16.33
C ILE A 781 -14.13 1.18 14.93
N ALA A 782 -13.26 1.16 13.93
CA ALA A 782 -13.60 1.45 12.53
C ALA A 782 -14.62 0.44 11.97
N ALA A 783 -14.56 -0.83 12.36
CA ALA A 783 -15.49 -1.86 11.93
C ALA A 783 -16.91 -1.58 12.45
N MET A 784 -17.05 -1.21 13.73
CA MET A 784 -18.33 -0.77 14.27
C MET A 784 -18.83 0.52 13.61
N ALA A 785 -17.95 1.50 13.38
CA ALA A 785 -18.30 2.74 12.70
C ALA A 785 -18.78 2.51 11.25
N CYS A 786 -18.09 1.65 10.50
CA CYS A 786 -18.49 1.22 9.16
C CYS A 786 -19.84 0.49 9.18
N ARG A 787 -20.01 -0.50 10.09
CA ARG A 787 -21.28 -1.24 10.27
C ARG A 787 -22.44 -0.29 10.55
N ASP A 788 -22.23 0.69 11.41
CA ASP A 788 -23.25 1.66 11.83
C ASP A 788 -23.38 2.86 10.87
N ASN A 789 -22.66 2.83 9.74
CA ASN A 789 -22.68 3.86 8.68
C ASN A 789 -22.33 5.27 9.21
N ILE A 790 -21.43 5.34 10.19
CA ILE A 790 -20.86 6.60 10.67
C ILE A 790 -19.93 7.13 9.58
N ASN A 791 -20.29 8.27 9.00
CA ASN A 791 -19.54 8.91 7.90
C ASN A 791 -19.45 8.07 6.61
N GLY A 792 -20.51 7.32 6.29
CA GLY A 792 -20.57 6.48 5.09
C GLY A 792 -19.68 5.24 5.19
N ASN A 793 -19.20 4.75 4.04
CA ASN A 793 -18.29 3.60 3.97
C ASN A 793 -16.81 3.97 4.16
N LYS A 794 -16.50 5.22 4.57
CA LYS A 794 -15.14 5.74 4.68
C LYS A 794 -14.23 4.84 5.52
N TYR A 795 -14.75 4.31 6.62
CA TYR A 795 -13.97 3.51 7.56
C TYR A 795 -13.87 2.03 7.18
N CYS A 796 -14.67 1.55 6.22
CA CYS A 796 -14.66 0.14 5.79
C CYS A 796 -13.32 -0.23 5.13
N SER A 797 -12.81 0.65 4.25
CA SER A 797 -11.51 0.43 3.58
C SER A 797 -10.33 0.42 4.54
N PHE A 798 -10.41 1.15 5.65
CA PHE A 798 -9.39 1.10 6.70
C PHE A 798 -9.35 -0.24 7.39
N VAL A 799 -10.53 -0.77 7.76
CA VAL A 799 -10.65 -2.10 8.37
C VAL A 799 -10.04 -3.15 7.45
N GLU A 800 -10.43 -3.11 6.16
CA GLU A 800 -9.88 -4.02 5.16
C GLU A 800 -8.36 -3.91 5.07
N GLN A 801 -7.83 -2.71 4.85
CA GLN A 801 -6.41 -2.48 4.69
C GLN A 801 -5.59 -2.94 5.88
N GLN A 802 -5.97 -2.55 7.10
CA GLN A 802 -5.17 -2.83 8.29
C GLN A 802 -5.22 -4.32 8.68
N ILE A 803 -6.38 -4.96 8.60
CA ILE A 803 -6.47 -6.41 8.88
C ILE A 803 -5.76 -7.19 7.78
N HIS A 804 -5.92 -6.84 6.51
CA HIS A 804 -5.23 -7.53 5.43
C HIS A 804 -3.71 -7.36 5.50
N TYR A 805 -3.20 -6.21 5.96
CA TYR A 805 -1.78 -6.03 6.23
C TYR A 805 -1.28 -7.08 7.22
N MET A 806 -1.97 -7.26 8.35
CA MET A 806 -1.61 -8.24 9.39
C MET A 806 -1.66 -9.68 8.86
N LEU A 807 -2.62 -9.98 7.99
CA LEU A 807 -2.84 -11.30 7.40
C LEU A 807 -1.93 -11.60 6.19
N GLY A 808 -1.32 -10.55 5.63
CA GLY A 808 -0.16 -10.64 4.75
C GLY A 808 -0.31 -10.12 3.33
N SER A 809 -1.16 -9.10 3.12
CA SER A 809 -1.32 -8.43 1.82
C SER A 809 -0.04 -7.76 1.33
N THR A 810 0.95 -7.58 2.21
CA THR A 810 2.23 -6.92 1.93
C THR A 810 3.38 -7.90 1.73
N GLY A 811 3.08 -9.18 1.50
CA GLY A 811 4.04 -10.22 1.13
C GLY A 811 4.40 -11.17 2.27
N ARG A 812 4.03 -10.86 3.53
CA ARG A 812 4.13 -11.80 4.66
C ARG A 812 3.02 -11.58 5.68
N SER A 813 2.61 -12.65 6.34
CA SER A 813 1.76 -12.61 7.53
C SER A 813 2.57 -12.14 8.75
N PHE A 814 1.88 -11.51 9.68
CA PHE A 814 2.35 -11.20 11.03
C PHE A 814 1.58 -11.97 12.11
N VAL A 815 0.74 -12.92 11.68
CA VAL A 815 0.01 -13.83 12.56
C VAL A 815 0.68 -15.20 12.53
N VAL A 816 1.21 -15.64 13.67
CA VAL A 816 1.95 -16.90 13.80
C VAL A 816 1.07 -18.07 13.34
N GLY A 817 1.62 -18.94 12.50
CA GLY A 817 0.92 -20.11 11.97
C GLY A 817 -0.19 -19.83 10.96
N PHE A 818 -0.30 -18.59 10.46
CA PHE A 818 -1.30 -18.21 9.45
C PHE A 818 -0.64 -17.53 8.24
N GLY A 819 -1.17 -17.76 7.03
CA GLY A 819 -0.80 -17.01 5.83
C GLY A 819 0.60 -17.31 5.29
N ASN A 820 1.14 -16.39 4.49
CA ASN A 820 2.43 -16.54 3.83
C ASN A 820 3.58 -16.09 4.74
N ASN A 821 4.63 -16.89 4.89
CA ASN A 821 5.84 -16.55 5.67
C ASN A 821 5.52 -15.93 7.06
N PRO A 822 4.68 -16.57 7.91
CA PRO A 822 4.40 -16.05 9.25
C PRO A 822 5.66 -16.03 10.13
N PRO A 823 5.66 -15.24 11.21
CA PRO A 823 6.69 -15.34 12.24
C PRO A 823 6.80 -16.76 12.77
N GLN A 824 8.03 -17.25 12.92
CA GLN A 824 8.33 -18.58 13.45
C GLN A 824 9.10 -18.50 14.77
N ARG A 825 9.57 -17.32 15.17
CA ARG A 825 10.36 -17.12 16.40
C ARG A 825 9.75 -16.03 17.29
N PRO A 826 8.44 -16.10 17.62
CA PRO A 826 7.87 -15.15 18.58
C PRO A 826 8.64 -15.21 19.90
N HIS A 827 8.80 -14.06 20.55
CA HIS A 827 9.40 -13.91 21.88
C HIS A 827 8.48 -14.50 22.95
N HIS A 828 8.37 -15.84 22.98
CA HIS A 828 7.40 -16.54 23.80
C HIS A 828 7.95 -17.84 24.38
N ARG A 829 8.00 -17.92 25.71
CA ARG A 829 8.69 -18.98 26.47
C ARG A 829 8.13 -20.36 26.17
N SER A 830 6.85 -20.58 26.44
CA SER A 830 6.27 -21.93 26.38
C SER A 830 6.37 -22.53 24.97
N SER A 831 6.13 -21.74 23.92
CA SER A 831 6.23 -22.22 22.53
C SER A 831 7.67 -22.47 22.06
N SER A 832 8.66 -21.84 22.69
CA SER A 832 10.07 -22.05 22.37
C SER A 832 10.62 -23.36 22.95
N CYS A 833 9.88 -23.99 23.85
CA CYS A 833 10.29 -25.24 24.48
C CYS A 833 10.03 -26.45 23.58
N PRO A 834 10.97 -27.42 23.47
CA PRO A 834 10.72 -28.71 22.82
C PRO A 834 9.64 -29.51 23.56
N ASP A 835 9.26 -30.70 23.10
CA ASP A 835 8.38 -31.59 23.90
C ASP A 835 9.09 -32.16 25.13
N GLN A 836 8.35 -32.57 26.16
CA GLN A 836 8.93 -33.30 27.29
C GLN A 836 9.38 -34.71 26.83
N PRO A 837 10.46 -35.29 27.41
CA PRO A 837 11.22 -34.85 28.59
C PRO A 837 12.42 -33.93 28.29
N GLN A 838 12.52 -33.32 27.11
CA GLN A 838 13.62 -32.42 26.79
C GLN A 838 13.55 -31.16 27.67
N SER A 839 14.70 -30.78 28.24
CA SER A 839 14.83 -29.58 29.06
C SER A 839 14.57 -28.31 28.26
N CYS A 840 13.97 -27.30 28.89
CA CYS A 840 13.83 -25.96 28.32
C CYS A 840 14.50 -24.92 29.23
N SER A 841 15.27 -24.02 28.63
CA SER A 841 16.14 -23.07 29.32
C SER A 841 16.46 -21.86 28.43
N TRP A 842 17.33 -20.97 28.89
CA TRP A 842 17.91 -19.91 28.06
C TRP A 842 18.65 -20.42 26.80
N ASN A 843 18.95 -21.72 26.68
CA ASN A 843 19.47 -22.28 25.42
C ASN A 843 18.43 -22.22 24.31
N GLU A 844 17.17 -22.53 24.62
CA GLU A 844 16.05 -22.48 23.68
C GLU A 844 15.75 -21.04 23.27
N TYR A 845 15.85 -20.08 24.19
CA TYR A 845 15.82 -18.65 23.89
C TYR A 845 16.85 -18.27 22.80
N ASN A 846 18.12 -18.65 23.03
CA ASN A 846 19.25 -18.32 22.15
C ASN A 846 19.29 -19.16 20.85
N SER A 847 18.38 -20.10 20.66
CA SER A 847 18.35 -20.96 19.48
C SER A 847 18.01 -20.15 18.23
N ALA A 848 18.82 -20.27 17.18
CA ALA A 848 18.49 -19.68 15.88
C ALA A 848 17.42 -20.49 15.10
N SER A 849 16.84 -21.54 15.69
CA SER A 849 15.76 -22.31 15.05
C SER A 849 14.40 -21.63 15.29
N ALA A 850 13.40 -21.99 14.48
CA ALA A 850 12.00 -21.71 14.80
C ALA A 850 11.64 -22.19 16.21
N ASN A 851 10.64 -21.57 16.84
CA ASN A 851 10.02 -22.12 18.03
C ASN A 851 9.54 -23.56 17.71
N PRO A 852 9.88 -24.57 18.53
CA PRO A 852 9.47 -25.95 18.27
C PRO A 852 7.96 -26.12 18.21
N GLN A 853 7.22 -25.32 18.98
CA GLN A 853 5.77 -25.27 18.95
C GLN A 853 5.30 -24.06 18.15
N THR A 854 4.30 -24.25 17.30
CA THR A 854 3.67 -23.12 16.61
C THR A 854 2.67 -22.46 17.55
N LEU A 855 2.92 -21.19 17.90
CA LEU A 855 2.00 -20.39 18.71
C LEU A 855 0.86 -19.85 17.85
N TYR A 856 -0.05 -20.72 17.41
CA TYR A 856 -1.10 -20.37 16.46
C TYR A 856 -1.87 -19.12 16.85
N GLY A 857 -2.02 -18.20 15.90
CA GLY A 857 -2.87 -17.01 16.02
C GLY A 857 -2.26 -15.82 16.74
N ALA A 858 -1.08 -15.96 17.34
CA ALA A 858 -0.42 -14.83 17.99
C ALA A 858 -0.09 -13.73 16.97
N LEU A 859 -0.56 -12.51 17.23
CA LEU A 859 -0.19 -11.32 16.49
C LEU A 859 1.10 -10.78 17.09
N VAL A 860 2.19 -10.78 16.31
CA VAL A 860 3.45 -10.20 16.78
C VAL A 860 3.39 -8.67 16.84
N GLY A 861 4.36 -8.02 17.49
CA GLY A 861 4.45 -6.56 17.55
C GLY A 861 4.40 -5.93 16.16
N GLY A 862 5.18 -6.47 15.22
CA GLY A 862 5.14 -6.11 13.81
C GLY A 862 6.38 -5.38 13.32
N PRO A 863 6.33 -4.80 12.11
CA PRO A 863 7.48 -4.14 11.51
C PRO A 863 7.77 -2.75 12.10
N ASP A 864 8.96 -2.24 11.79
CA ASP A 864 9.30 -0.84 12.00
C ASP A 864 8.49 0.10 11.09
N GLU A 865 8.69 1.42 11.24
CA GLU A 865 7.97 2.45 10.48
C GLU A 865 8.24 2.41 8.95
N TYR A 866 9.16 1.55 8.49
CA TYR A 866 9.56 1.36 7.09
C TYR A 866 9.22 -0.02 6.54
N ASP A 867 8.37 -0.79 7.23
CA ASP A 867 8.00 -2.18 6.90
C ASP A 867 9.14 -3.20 7.03
N ASN A 868 10.26 -2.85 7.68
CA ASN A 868 11.29 -3.85 7.97
C ASN A 868 10.87 -4.69 9.17
N TYR A 869 11.03 -6.01 9.04
CA TYR A 869 10.76 -6.94 10.11
C TYR A 869 11.77 -8.08 10.07
N ASN A 870 12.31 -8.42 11.24
CA ASN A 870 13.22 -9.53 11.44
C ASN A 870 12.55 -10.57 12.34
N ASP A 871 12.47 -11.83 11.90
CA ASP A 871 11.93 -12.93 12.69
C ASP A 871 13.01 -13.45 13.66
N ASP A 872 13.12 -12.76 14.80
CA ASP A 872 14.15 -12.98 15.81
C ASP A 872 13.54 -12.98 17.21
N ARG A 873 13.70 -14.09 17.92
CA ARG A 873 13.22 -14.25 19.29
C ARG A 873 13.86 -13.26 20.24
N GLY A 874 15.08 -12.79 19.96
CA GLY A 874 15.75 -11.78 20.78
C GLY A 874 15.19 -10.37 20.59
N ASP A 875 14.43 -10.13 19.50
CA ASP A 875 13.77 -8.87 19.22
C ASP A 875 12.37 -8.85 19.85
N TYR A 876 12.34 -8.55 21.14
CA TYR A 876 11.10 -8.39 21.91
C TYR A 876 10.30 -7.13 21.54
N ILE A 877 10.69 -6.35 20.54
CA ILE A 877 9.86 -5.25 20.02
C ILE A 877 9.02 -5.78 18.87
N SER A 878 9.67 -6.32 17.85
CA SER A 878 8.98 -6.79 16.64
C SER A 878 8.27 -8.14 16.83
N ASN A 879 8.82 -9.01 17.70
CA ASN A 879 8.38 -10.40 17.89
C ASN A 879 7.66 -10.66 19.22
N GLU A 880 7.43 -9.63 20.02
CA GLU A 880 6.56 -9.74 21.19
C GLU A 880 5.15 -10.12 20.77
N VAL A 881 4.50 -10.92 21.61
CA VAL A 881 3.12 -11.38 21.50
C VAL A 881 2.49 -11.20 22.88
N ALA A 882 1.23 -10.77 22.93
CA ALA A 882 0.54 -10.51 24.19
C ALA A 882 -0.97 -10.64 24.08
N CYS A 883 -1.65 -10.92 25.20
CA CYS A 883 -3.11 -10.95 25.29
C CYS A 883 -3.73 -9.64 24.74
N ASP A 884 -3.15 -8.48 25.09
CA ASP A 884 -3.66 -7.19 24.64
C ASP A 884 -3.36 -6.90 23.15
N TYR A 885 -2.40 -7.60 22.55
CA TYR A 885 -2.13 -7.51 21.11
C TYR A 885 -3.23 -8.21 20.31
N ASN A 886 -3.68 -9.37 20.81
CA ASN A 886 -4.68 -10.19 20.14
C ASN A 886 -6.12 -9.78 20.42
N ALA A 887 -6.45 -9.16 21.57
CA ALA A 887 -7.83 -8.90 21.95
C ALA A 887 -8.61 -8.00 20.97
N GLY A 888 -8.05 -6.83 20.61
CA GLY A 888 -8.66 -5.96 19.61
C GLY A 888 -8.54 -6.52 18.20
N PHE A 889 -7.47 -7.26 17.89
CA PHE A 889 -7.32 -7.98 16.63
C PHE A 889 -8.41 -9.03 16.41
N GLN A 890 -8.66 -9.91 17.37
CA GLN A 890 -9.71 -10.91 17.32
C GLN A 890 -11.08 -10.27 17.09
N SER A 891 -11.37 -9.18 17.82
CA SER A 891 -12.62 -8.43 17.70
C SER A 891 -12.74 -7.73 16.35
N ALA A 892 -11.64 -7.21 15.80
CA ALA A 892 -11.60 -6.61 14.47
C ALA A 892 -11.73 -7.66 13.35
N VAL A 893 -11.18 -8.87 13.53
CA VAL A 893 -11.36 -10.00 12.60
C VAL A 893 -12.83 -10.44 12.55
N ALA A 894 -13.50 -10.51 13.70
CA ALA A 894 -14.95 -10.71 13.72
C ALA A 894 -15.68 -9.56 13.01
N GLY A 895 -15.23 -8.32 13.23
CA GLY A 895 -15.77 -7.12 12.58
C GLY A 895 -15.65 -7.15 11.06
N ILE A 896 -14.47 -7.38 10.48
CA ILE A 896 -14.29 -7.45 9.01
C ILE A 896 -15.10 -8.59 8.41
N LYS A 897 -15.21 -9.73 9.11
CA LYS A 897 -16.05 -10.85 8.67
C LYS A 897 -17.53 -10.46 8.64
N GLN A 898 -18.01 -9.69 9.62
CA GLN A 898 -19.37 -9.13 9.60
C GLN A 898 -19.54 -8.20 8.38
N LEU A 899 -18.59 -7.28 8.15
CA LEU A 899 -18.67 -6.31 7.04
C LEU A 899 -18.69 -6.98 5.67
N VAL A 900 -17.91 -8.05 5.48
CA VAL A 900 -17.93 -8.88 4.26
C VAL A 900 -19.29 -9.56 4.11
N THR A 901 -19.85 -10.09 5.22
CA THR A 901 -21.17 -10.73 5.22
C THR A 901 -22.29 -9.73 4.87
N ASP A 902 -22.14 -8.47 5.30
CA ASP A 902 -23.07 -7.38 5.02
C ASP A 902 -22.88 -6.76 3.63
N GLY A 903 -21.87 -7.19 2.85
CA GLY A 903 -21.55 -6.64 1.53
C GLY A 903 -21.03 -5.19 1.58
N LYS A 904 -20.39 -4.79 2.69
CA LYS A 904 -19.76 -3.48 2.86
C LYS A 904 -18.30 -3.43 2.41
N ILE A 905 -17.66 -4.60 2.32
CA ILE A 905 -16.30 -4.84 1.83
C ILE A 905 -16.37 -5.96 0.80
#